data_AF-A0A093ZQV6-F1
#
_entry.id   AF-A0A093ZQV6-F1
#
_cell.length_a   1.000
_cell.length_b   1.000
_cell.length_c   1.000
_cell.angle_alpha   90.00
_cell.angle_beta   90.00
_cell.angle_gamma   90.00
#
_symmetry.space_group_name_H-M   'P 1'
#
loop_
_entity.id
_entity.type
_entity.pdbx_description
1 polymer ?
#
loop_
_entity_poly.entity_id
_entity_poly.type
_entity_poly.pdbx_seq_one_letter_code
_entity_poly.pdbx_strand_id
1 'polypeptide(L)'
;MLQPGLDRNKPVVEMMAKKGLTSFAMDMIPRISRAQTFDALSSMANIAGYKAVLEASNHFGRFMTGQTTAAGKIPPCKVLVIGAGVAGLSAIVTARRMGAIVRGFDTRSAAREQVQSLGAEFIEVDIEEDGSGGGGYAKVMSKEFIEAEMKLFLEQCKEVDIVITTALIPGKLAPTLITEEMVSAMKPGSVVVDLAAEAGGNCEITVPGELVTHKGVTVIGYTDFPSRLPTQSSTLYSNNITKFLLSMSPKEKHFGIDLNDEVVRRSIVTYNGELLPALPPLAPPPAPALKVEEVKEEVLALTPWQKASREVMTVTGGMGAVLALGKATGPLFMSNLFTFSLAGLIGYRVVWGVAPALHSPLMSVTNAISGMVGVGGFFIMGGNYLPETIPQFLGAASVLLAFINVSGGFVITKRMLDMFRRKTDPPEYPWLYAIPGILFGGGYIAAASTGMAGLVQAGYLASSMLCIGSLSGLASQATARTGNLLGILGVGSGILASLAACGFTTPQLIQVLAIAGLGSGIGGVVGRRITATELPQTVAALHSVVGLAAVLTSIGSVMASIGGDHISMLHMVTGYLGVLIGGVTFTGSIVAFLKLAGRMSSKPTILPGRHLINGGMLALNAATMGAFVTMAPGAPAVAAMCLSGSAILSFAKGYTTTAAIGGADMPVVITVLNAYSGFALVAEGFMLGNPLLTSVGSLIGVSGSILSYIMCKAMNRSLTNVLFGGISAAPARTDYKLEGELTTTTVDEVATKLLEAESVIIVVGYGMAVAKAQYA
;
A
#
# COMPACT_ATOMS: atom_id res chain seq x y z
N MET A 1 32.01 29.99 29.94
CA MET A 1 31.49 30.82 28.84
C MET A 1 32.51 31.91 28.53
N LEU A 2 32.80 32.16 27.25
CA LEU A 2 33.80 33.15 26.82
C LEU A 2 33.16 34.42 26.21
N GLN A 3 31.84 34.60 26.35
CA GLN A 3 31.12 35.73 25.81
C GLN A 3 31.76 37.09 26.22
N PRO A 4 32.22 37.91 25.25
CA PRO A 4 32.92 39.17 25.54
C PRO A 4 31.99 40.30 26.03
N GLY A 5 30.67 40.15 25.86
CA GLY A 5 29.66 41.10 26.33
C GLY A 5 29.35 41.03 27.83
N LEU A 6 29.88 40.02 28.54
CA LEU A 6 29.75 39.91 29.99
C LEU A 6 30.97 40.53 30.67
N ASP A 7 30.76 41.57 31.49
CA ASP A 7 31.86 42.30 32.16
C ASP A 7 32.80 41.38 32.95
N ARG A 8 32.26 40.30 33.54
CA ARG A 8 33.04 39.28 34.27
C ARG A 8 34.09 38.55 33.42
N ASN A 9 33.94 38.51 32.10
CA ASN A 9 34.80 37.74 31.20
C ASN A 9 35.84 38.61 30.46
N LYS A 10 35.71 39.94 30.49
CA LYS A 10 36.63 40.88 29.82
C LYS A 10 38.11 40.64 30.14
N PRO A 11 38.52 40.42 31.42
CA PRO A 11 39.92 40.22 31.75
C PRO A 11 40.54 38.98 31.08
N VAL A 12 39.75 37.92 30.93
CA VAL A 12 40.20 36.65 30.32
C VAL A 12 40.35 36.82 28.81
N VAL A 13 39.38 37.47 28.16
CA VAL A 13 39.40 37.70 26.71
C VAL A 13 40.55 38.62 26.31
N GLU A 14 40.79 39.70 27.05
CA GLU A 14 41.92 40.61 26.82
C GLU A 14 43.28 39.90 27.01
N MET A 15 43.38 38.99 27.98
CA MET A 15 44.57 38.16 28.17
C MET A 15 44.82 37.26 26.96
N MET A 16 43.78 36.61 26.42
CA MET A 16 43.89 35.76 25.24
C MET A 16 44.33 36.56 24.00
N ALA A 17 43.77 37.75 23.81
CA ALA A 17 44.16 38.68 22.76
C ALA A 17 45.65 39.09 22.88
N LYS A 18 46.08 39.53 24.06
CA LYS A 18 47.49 39.90 24.33
C LYS A 18 48.49 38.77 24.06
N LYS A 19 48.07 37.51 24.21
CA LYS A 19 48.91 36.33 23.94
C LYS A 19 48.89 35.87 22.47
N GLY A 20 48.21 36.58 21.58
CA GLY A 20 48.13 36.22 20.15
C GLY A 20 47.24 34.99 19.86
N LEU A 21 46.33 34.62 20.78
CA LEU A 21 45.54 33.39 20.65
C LEU A 21 44.31 33.59 19.76
N THR A 22 43.96 32.52 19.05
CA THR A 22 42.65 32.36 18.41
C THR A 22 41.73 31.55 19.31
N SER A 23 40.53 32.05 19.61
CA SER A 23 39.61 31.43 20.57
C SER A 23 38.19 31.34 20.03
N PHE A 24 37.52 30.23 20.34
CA PHE A 24 36.12 29.98 20.00
C PHE A 24 35.30 29.79 21.29
N ALA A 25 34.18 30.50 21.38
CA ALA A 25 33.20 30.37 22.45
C ALA A 25 32.09 29.40 22.02
N MET A 26 32.05 28.22 22.64
CA MET A 26 30.97 27.25 22.42
C MET A 26 29.59 27.81 22.79
N ASP A 27 29.54 28.76 23.73
CA ASP A 27 28.32 29.47 24.13
C ASP A 27 27.81 30.49 23.09
N MET A 28 28.63 30.85 22.10
CA MET A 28 28.27 31.78 21.03
C MET A 28 27.90 31.08 19.71
N ILE A 29 27.81 29.75 19.69
CA ILE A 29 27.34 29.00 18.52
C ILE A 29 25.86 29.35 18.25
N PRO A 30 25.50 29.77 17.02
CA PRO A 30 24.14 30.14 16.69
C PRO A 30 23.20 28.93 16.65
N ARG A 31 21.96 29.11 17.11
CA ARG A 31 20.92 28.06 17.09
C ARG A 31 20.23 27.96 15.72
N ILE A 32 20.97 27.50 14.72
CA ILE A 32 20.48 27.21 13.36
C ILE A 32 20.49 25.69 13.08
N SER A 33 19.69 25.20 12.13
CA SER A 33 19.51 23.75 11.88
C SER A 33 20.83 22.99 11.68
N ARG A 34 21.77 23.55 10.91
CA ARG A 34 23.12 22.96 10.71
C ARG A 34 23.92 22.83 12.01
N ALA A 35 23.77 23.79 12.92
CA ALA A 35 24.60 23.92 14.12
C ALA A 35 24.06 23.14 15.34
N GLN A 36 22.83 22.62 15.26
CA GLN A 36 22.21 21.86 16.36
C GLN A 36 23.07 20.67 16.80
N THR A 37 23.81 20.04 15.88
CA THR A 37 24.61 18.84 16.18
C THR A 37 25.83 19.10 17.06
N PHE A 38 26.22 20.35 17.25
CA PHE A 38 27.36 20.78 18.07
C PHE A 38 27.02 21.92 19.04
N ASP A 39 25.74 22.12 19.34
CA ASP A 39 25.28 23.03 20.38
C ASP A 39 25.56 22.45 21.78
N ALA A 40 26.58 23.00 22.43
CA ALA A 40 26.99 22.62 23.78
C ALA A 40 25.94 23.00 24.85
N LEU A 41 25.26 24.14 24.70
CA LEU A 41 24.27 24.60 25.68
C LEU A 41 23.05 23.69 25.68
N SER A 42 22.57 23.28 24.50
CA SER A 42 21.48 22.32 24.39
C SER A 42 21.85 20.96 24.99
N SER A 43 23.10 20.50 24.79
CA SER A 43 23.59 19.26 25.39
C SER A 43 23.61 19.34 26.92
N MET A 44 24.17 20.41 27.49
CA MET A 44 24.23 20.59 28.95
C MET A 44 22.84 20.78 29.56
N ALA A 45 21.94 21.52 28.89
CA ALA A 45 20.56 21.70 29.32
C ALA A 45 19.78 20.37 29.33
N ASN A 46 19.97 19.52 28.33
CA ASN A 46 19.35 18.20 28.29
C ASN A 46 19.78 17.34 29.50
N ILE A 47 21.08 17.30 29.79
CA ILE A 47 21.62 16.58 30.95
C ILE A 47 21.10 17.18 32.25
N ALA A 48 21.08 18.51 32.38
CA ALA A 48 20.59 19.19 33.56
C ALA A 48 19.11 18.86 33.84
N GLY A 49 18.26 18.86 32.81
CA GLY A 49 16.85 18.47 32.94
C GLY A 49 16.66 17.02 33.38
N TYR A 50 17.44 16.09 32.82
CA TYR A 50 17.44 14.69 33.24
C TYR A 50 17.90 14.54 34.70
N LYS A 51 19.03 15.17 35.04
CA LYS A 51 19.63 15.09 36.38
C LYS A 51 18.75 15.76 37.44
N ALA A 52 18.05 16.85 37.11
CA ALA A 52 17.08 17.50 38.00
C ALA A 52 16.00 16.54 38.46
N VAL A 53 15.45 15.72 37.56
CA VAL A 53 14.42 14.72 37.92
C VAL A 53 15.02 13.63 38.83
N LEU A 54 16.25 13.19 38.56
CA LEU A 54 16.91 12.20 39.41
C LEU A 54 17.18 12.75 40.83
N GLU A 55 17.71 13.97 40.94
CA GLU A 55 17.91 14.62 42.24
C GLU A 55 16.58 14.81 42.97
N ALA A 56 15.53 15.27 42.26
CA ALA A 56 14.20 15.39 42.84
C ALA A 56 13.70 14.04 43.37
N SER A 57 13.86 12.96 42.60
CA SER A 57 13.42 11.62 42.98
C SER A 57 14.17 11.06 44.18
N ASN A 58 15.47 11.37 44.32
CA ASN A 58 16.30 10.91 45.42
C ASN A 58 15.95 11.60 46.74
N HIS A 59 15.49 12.85 46.68
CA HIS A 59 15.06 13.63 47.84
C HIS A 59 13.56 13.51 48.14
N PHE A 60 12.76 13.00 47.20
CA PHE A 60 11.33 12.80 47.37
C PHE A 60 11.03 11.46 48.05
N GLY A 61 10.39 11.49 49.22
CA GLY A 61 10.17 10.31 50.08
C GLY A 61 9.09 9.32 49.63
N ARG A 62 8.58 9.40 48.39
CA ARG A 62 7.49 8.55 47.87
C ARG A 62 7.78 8.07 46.45
N PHE A 63 7.06 7.03 46.00
CA PHE A 63 7.16 6.57 44.61
C PHE A 63 6.71 7.63 43.62
N MET A 64 7.48 7.80 42.54
CA MET A 64 7.05 8.59 41.38
C MET A 64 5.94 7.87 40.60
N THR A 65 6.08 6.55 40.45
CA THR A 65 5.11 5.70 39.74
C THR A 65 3.94 5.32 40.65
N GLY A 66 2.72 5.44 40.12
CA GLY A 66 1.51 4.93 40.79
C GLY A 66 1.40 3.42 40.66
N GLN A 67 1.00 2.73 41.74
CA GLN A 67 0.87 1.28 41.78
C GLN A 67 -0.39 0.88 42.53
N THR A 68 -1.03 -0.21 42.10
CA THR A 68 -2.10 -0.86 42.86
C THR A 68 -1.58 -2.19 43.36
N THR A 69 -1.55 -2.36 44.67
CA THR A 69 -1.05 -3.57 45.34
C THR A 69 -2.13 -4.15 46.24
N ALA A 70 -1.89 -5.35 46.78
CA ALA A 70 -2.76 -5.93 47.80
C ALA A 70 -2.90 -5.04 49.05
N ALA A 71 -1.90 -4.20 49.35
CA ALA A 71 -1.90 -3.27 50.48
C ALA A 71 -2.60 -1.93 50.17
N GLY A 72 -3.14 -1.74 48.97
CA GLY A 72 -3.87 -0.55 48.56
C GLY A 72 -3.30 0.15 47.33
N LYS A 73 -3.95 1.25 46.94
CA LYS A 73 -3.60 2.09 45.78
C LYS A 73 -2.67 3.22 46.20
N ILE A 74 -1.49 3.27 45.61
CA ILE A 74 -0.53 4.36 45.76
C ILE A 74 -0.66 5.26 44.52
N PRO A 75 -1.08 6.53 44.66
CA PRO A 75 -1.19 7.43 43.51
C PRO A 75 0.21 7.82 42.99
N PRO A 76 0.36 8.04 41.68
CA PRO A 76 1.61 8.57 41.10
C PRO A 76 1.90 9.97 41.63
N CYS A 77 3.16 10.37 41.64
CA CYS A 77 3.52 11.75 41.98
C CYS A 77 3.13 12.69 40.84
N LYS A 78 2.85 13.94 41.21
CA LYS A 78 2.58 15.03 40.27
C LYS A 78 3.81 15.94 40.18
N VAL A 79 4.32 16.17 38.98
CA VAL A 79 5.48 17.04 38.71
C VAL A 79 5.04 18.22 37.87
N LEU A 80 5.35 19.44 38.31
CA LEU A 80 5.20 20.66 37.53
C LEU A 80 6.56 21.08 36.96
N VAL A 81 6.63 21.33 35.65
CA VAL A 81 7.82 21.86 34.98
C VAL A 81 7.51 23.24 34.42
N ILE A 82 8.24 24.25 34.90
CA ILE A 82 8.08 25.66 34.50
C ILE A 82 9.21 26.03 33.53
N GLY A 83 8.82 26.35 32.31
CA GLY A 83 9.69 26.48 31.14
C GLY A 83 9.85 25.14 30.41
N ALA A 84 9.59 25.14 29.11
CA ALA A 84 9.71 24.00 28.20
C ALA A 84 10.78 24.27 27.13
N GLY A 85 11.94 24.78 27.57
CA GLY A 85 13.18 24.73 26.80
C GLY A 85 13.77 23.31 26.78
N VAL A 86 15.02 23.16 26.32
CA VAL A 86 15.68 21.84 26.23
C VAL A 86 15.75 21.13 27.59
N ALA A 87 16.07 21.86 28.67
CA ALA A 87 16.07 21.30 30.03
C ALA A 87 14.68 20.91 30.51
N GLY A 88 13.68 21.78 30.31
CA GLY A 88 12.30 21.51 30.68
C GLY A 88 11.72 20.29 29.96
N LEU A 89 11.88 20.20 28.64
CA LEU A 89 11.45 19.04 27.86
C LEU A 89 12.16 17.75 28.30
N SER A 90 13.47 17.81 28.59
CA SER A 90 14.22 16.68 29.13
C SER A 90 13.68 16.23 30.49
N ALA A 91 13.37 17.18 31.38
CA ALA A 91 12.75 16.90 32.68
C ALA A 91 11.34 16.28 32.51
N ILE A 92 10.53 16.81 31.60
CA ILE A 92 9.19 16.28 31.29
C ILE A 92 9.28 14.82 30.83
N VAL A 93 10.11 14.53 29.82
CA VAL A 93 10.27 13.15 29.31
C VAL A 93 10.76 12.22 30.42
N THR A 94 11.74 12.67 31.21
CA THR A 94 12.33 11.83 32.26
C THR A 94 11.33 11.52 33.35
N ALA A 95 10.61 12.52 33.87
CA ALA A 95 9.59 12.33 34.90
C ALA A 95 8.42 11.47 34.40
N ARG A 96 7.98 11.65 33.15
CA ARG A 96 6.96 10.80 32.52
C ARG A 96 7.41 9.35 32.41
N ARG A 97 8.65 9.10 31.97
CA ARG A 97 9.23 7.75 31.88
C ARG A 97 9.39 7.09 33.25
N MET A 98 9.57 7.87 34.31
CA MET A 98 9.55 7.39 35.70
C MET A 98 8.13 7.18 36.26
N GLY A 99 7.08 7.37 35.46
CA GLY A 99 5.70 7.05 35.81
C GLY A 99 4.95 8.16 36.55
N ALA A 100 5.48 9.38 36.59
CA ALA A 100 4.79 10.54 37.16
C ALA A 100 3.73 11.12 36.22
N ILE A 101 2.76 11.82 36.79
CA ILE A 101 1.88 12.74 36.07
C ILE A 101 2.64 14.06 35.95
N VAL A 102 2.86 14.54 34.73
CA VAL A 102 3.64 15.76 34.49
C VAL A 102 2.76 16.84 33.89
N ARG A 103 2.83 18.04 34.48
CA ARG A 103 2.24 19.28 34.00
C ARG A 103 3.37 20.21 33.56
N GLY A 104 3.27 20.80 32.39
CA GLY A 104 4.26 21.71 31.83
C GLY A 104 3.65 23.08 31.56
N PHE A 105 4.43 24.13 31.81
CA PHE A 105 4.08 25.52 31.51
C PHE A 105 5.20 26.19 30.72
N ASP A 106 4.87 26.97 29.70
CA ASP A 106 5.80 27.85 28.99
C ASP A 106 5.01 29.01 28.39
N THR A 107 5.59 30.20 28.33
CA THR A 107 4.91 31.39 27.78
C THR A 107 4.85 31.40 26.26
N ARG A 108 5.60 30.51 25.58
CA ARG A 108 5.63 30.39 24.13
C ARG A 108 4.58 29.40 23.65
N SER A 109 3.72 29.84 22.74
CA SER A 109 2.71 29.00 22.08
C SER A 109 3.30 27.72 21.44
N ALA A 110 4.46 27.81 20.77
CA ALA A 110 5.12 26.67 20.13
C ALA A 110 5.56 25.56 21.11
N ALA A 111 5.76 25.88 22.39
CA ALA A 111 6.14 24.90 23.40
C ALA A 111 4.97 23.99 23.82
N ARG A 112 3.72 24.43 23.61
CA ARG A 112 2.50 23.64 23.92
C ARG A 112 2.50 22.29 23.21
N GLU A 113 2.67 22.31 21.89
CA GLU A 113 2.69 21.10 21.07
C GLU A 113 3.85 20.18 21.49
N GLN A 114 5.01 20.76 21.83
CA GLN A 114 6.17 20.00 22.29
C GLN A 114 5.87 19.28 23.61
N VAL A 115 5.31 19.96 24.61
CA VAL A 115 4.94 19.37 25.90
C VAL A 115 3.89 18.26 25.74
N GLN A 116 2.85 18.51 24.94
CA GLN A 116 1.78 17.55 24.68
C GLN A 116 2.27 16.32 23.91
N SER A 117 3.19 16.48 22.95
CA SER A 117 3.78 15.37 22.19
C SER A 117 4.57 14.40 23.07
N LEU A 118 5.08 14.88 24.20
CA LEU A 118 5.77 14.09 25.23
C LEU A 118 4.79 13.47 26.24
N GLY A 119 3.49 13.69 26.06
CA GLY A 119 2.41 13.12 26.87
C GLY A 119 2.24 13.79 28.23
N ALA A 120 2.64 15.05 28.39
CA ALA A 120 2.39 15.87 29.57
C ALA A 120 1.22 16.84 29.34
N GLU A 121 0.56 17.23 30.43
CA GLU A 121 -0.52 18.22 30.41
C GLU A 121 0.09 19.62 30.28
N PHE A 122 -0.30 20.40 29.27
CA PHE A 122 0.13 21.79 29.17
C PHE A 122 -0.88 22.66 29.92
N ILE A 123 -0.40 23.39 30.94
CA ILE A 123 -1.24 24.32 31.71
C ILE A 123 -1.12 25.73 31.12
N GLU A 124 -2.21 26.48 31.13
CA GLU A 124 -2.33 27.78 30.46
C GLU A 124 -2.88 28.84 31.41
N VAL A 125 -2.53 30.09 31.15
CA VAL A 125 -3.13 31.26 31.82
C VAL A 125 -4.34 31.70 30.99
N ASP A 126 -5.42 32.15 31.64
CA ASP A 126 -6.65 32.63 30.98
C ASP A 126 -6.48 33.97 30.20
N ILE A 127 -5.24 34.40 29.94
CA ILE A 127 -4.89 35.63 29.23
C ILE A 127 -4.14 35.26 27.94
N GLU A 128 -4.73 35.59 26.78
CA GLU A 128 -4.09 35.37 25.48
C GLU A 128 -3.02 36.44 25.20
N GLU A 129 -1.77 36.15 25.59
CA GLU A 129 -0.58 36.91 25.24
C GLU A 129 0.54 35.96 24.82
N ASP A 130 1.09 36.11 23.61
CA ASP A 130 2.21 35.26 23.15
C ASP A 130 3.55 35.80 23.66
N GLY A 131 4.24 34.96 24.43
CA GLY A 131 5.55 35.25 25.03
C GLY A 131 6.74 35.04 24.11
N SER A 132 6.52 34.77 22.83
CA SER A 132 7.59 34.56 21.86
C SER A 132 8.40 35.85 21.63
N GLY A 133 9.72 35.74 21.82
CA GLY A 133 10.71 36.75 21.49
C GLY A 133 11.57 36.35 20.29
N GLY A 134 12.56 37.19 19.96
CA GLY A 134 13.50 36.92 18.88
C GLY A 134 14.37 35.68 19.16
N GLY A 135 14.65 34.86 18.14
CA GLY A 135 15.54 33.70 18.23
C GLY A 135 14.91 32.46 18.89
N GLY A 136 13.59 32.41 19.05
CA GLY A 136 12.89 31.30 19.75
C GLY A 136 12.96 31.39 21.28
N TYR A 137 13.48 32.49 21.82
CA TYR A 137 13.51 32.80 23.25
C TYR A 137 12.21 33.45 23.72
N ALA A 138 11.97 33.45 25.03
CA ALA A 138 10.86 34.18 25.62
C ALA A 138 11.18 35.68 25.77
N LYS A 139 10.16 36.55 25.66
CA LYS A 139 10.23 37.95 26.06
C LYS A 139 9.65 38.14 27.48
N VAL A 140 9.82 39.33 28.05
CA VAL A 140 9.17 39.69 29.32
C VAL A 140 7.68 39.93 29.06
N MET A 141 6.82 39.28 29.84
CA MET A 141 5.36 39.36 29.74
C MET A 141 4.82 40.64 30.41
N SER A 142 3.56 40.98 30.11
CA SER A 142 2.83 42.06 30.80
C SER A 142 2.68 41.79 32.31
N LYS A 143 2.42 42.83 33.10
CA LYS A 143 2.25 42.68 34.56
C LYS A 143 1.01 41.86 34.88
N GLU A 144 -0.03 42.04 34.09
CA GLU A 144 -1.31 41.33 34.19
C GLU A 144 -1.13 39.84 33.91
N PHE A 145 -0.30 39.48 32.91
CA PHE A 145 0.06 38.09 32.65
C PHE A 145 0.86 37.47 33.79
N ILE A 146 1.85 38.18 34.33
CA ILE A 146 2.66 37.69 35.45
C ILE A 146 1.78 37.47 36.69
N GLU A 147 0.85 38.37 37.01
CA GLU A 147 -0.05 38.20 38.15
C GLU A 147 -0.93 36.94 38.00
N ALA A 148 -1.46 36.70 36.81
CA ALA A 148 -2.27 35.52 36.52
C ALA A 148 -1.42 34.23 36.47
N GLU A 149 -0.19 34.29 35.95
CA GLU A 149 0.81 33.21 35.98
C GLU A 149 1.15 32.82 37.43
N MET A 150 1.42 33.80 38.29
CA MET A 150 1.70 33.57 39.71
C MET A 150 0.50 32.94 40.44
N LYS A 151 -0.73 33.39 40.13
CA LYS A 151 -1.95 32.78 40.67
C LYS A 151 -2.11 31.32 40.24
N LEU A 152 -1.83 31.01 38.98
CA LEU A 152 -1.83 29.65 38.46
C LEU A 152 -0.81 28.78 39.20
N PHE A 153 0.43 29.28 39.39
CA PHE A 153 1.46 28.53 40.12
C PHE A 153 1.11 28.28 41.57
N LEU A 154 0.47 29.23 42.27
CA LEU A 154 -0.01 29.01 43.64
C LEU A 154 -1.03 27.87 43.70
N GLU A 155 -2.01 27.83 42.79
CA GLU A 155 -3.00 26.75 42.74
C GLU A 155 -2.36 25.40 42.39
N GLN A 156 -1.39 25.38 41.48
CA GLN A 156 -0.65 24.15 41.16
C GLN A 156 0.22 23.67 42.33
N CYS A 157 0.92 24.58 43.03
CA CYS A 157 1.81 24.25 44.15
C CYS A 157 1.10 23.56 45.31
N LYS A 158 -0.21 23.85 45.53
CA LYS A 158 -1.04 23.13 46.52
C LYS A 158 -1.21 21.64 46.19
N GLU A 159 -1.18 21.28 44.91
CA GLU A 159 -1.45 19.92 44.46
C GLU A 159 -0.21 19.10 44.11
N VAL A 160 0.80 19.72 43.51
CA VAL A 160 1.96 19.01 42.96
C VAL A 160 2.96 18.62 44.05
N ASP A 161 3.71 17.55 43.80
CA ASP A 161 4.68 17.02 44.76
C ASP A 161 6.11 17.46 44.42
N ILE A 162 6.40 17.72 43.13
CA ILE A 162 7.71 18.20 42.66
C ILE A 162 7.51 19.39 41.72
N VAL A 163 8.31 20.45 41.87
CA VAL A 163 8.38 21.58 40.93
C VAL A 163 9.79 21.69 40.37
N ILE A 164 9.93 21.77 39.05
CA ILE A 164 11.22 21.98 38.37
C ILE A 164 11.12 23.29 37.58
N THR A 165 11.94 24.27 37.94
CA THR A 165 11.93 25.59 37.29
C THR A 165 13.12 25.74 36.35
N THR A 166 12.86 26.21 35.13
CA THR A 166 13.86 26.37 34.06
C THR A 166 13.75 27.72 33.34
N ALA A 167 12.98 28.65 33.90
CA ALA A 167 12.69 29.92 33.26
C ALA A 167 13.93 30.84 33.30
N LEU A 168 14.58 30.98 32.15
CA LEU A 168 15.77 31.79 31.99
C LEU A 168 15.68 32.63 30.72
N ILE A 169 15.83 33.95 30.88
CA ILE A 169 15.87 34.90 29.77
C ILE A 169 17.32 35.32 29.55
N PRO A 170 17.90 35.11 28.35
CA PRO A 170 19.29 35.49 28.08
C PRO A 170 19.58 36.97 28.40
N GLY A 171 20.68 37.22 29.12
CA GLY A 171 21.13 38.58 29.45
C GLY A 171 20.35 39.28 30.57
N LYS A 172 19.38 38.61 31.21
CA LYS A 172 18.66 39.10 32.39
C LYS A 172 18.79 38.12 33.54
N LEU A 173 18.50 38.60 34.75
CA LEU A 173 18.30 37.72 35.91
C LEU A 173 17.08 36.84 35.68
N ALA A 174 17.11 35.62 36.23
CA ALA A 174 15.98 34.72 36.23
C ALA A 174 14.80 35.37 36.97
N PRO A 175 13.56 35.29 36.44
CA PRO A 175 12.39 35.81 37.13
C PRO A 175 12.06 34.95 38.35
N THR A 176 11.73 35.56 39.48
CA THR A 176 11.19 34.86 40.64
C THR A 176 9.74 34.46 40.35
N LEU A 177 9.49 33.16 40.17
CA LEU A 177 8.18 32.59 39.81
C LEU A 177 7.57 31.75 40.95
N ILE A 178 8.40 31.29 41.89
CA ILE A 178 7.97 30.51 43.05
C ILE A 178 8.34 31.28 44.32
N THR A 179 7.34 31.84 45.01
CA THR A 179 7.53 32.64 46.23
C THR A 179 7.63 31.77 47.48
N GLU A 180 8.09 32.32 48.60
CA GLU A 180 8.09 31.63 49.90
C GLU A 180 6.67 31.12 50.27
N GLU A 181 5.64 31.90 49.97
CA GLU A 181 4.24 31.52 50.20
C GLU A 181 3.86 30.27 49.40
N MET A 182 4.22 30.22 48.11
CA MET A 182 3.94 29.06 47.26
C MET A 182 4.68 27.80 47.74
N VAL A 183 5.95 27.92 48.13
CA VAL A 183 6.72 26.82 48.72
C VAL A 183 6.07 26.35 50.01
N SER A 184 5.66 27.28 50.87
CA SER A 184 5.00 26.98 52.15
C SER A 184 3.63 26.31 51.99
N ALA A 185 2.96 26.52 50.85
CA ALA A 185 1.67 25.91 50.52
C ALA A 185 1.81 24.48 49.96
N MET A 186 3.01 24.05 49.58
CA MET A 186 3.25 22.68 49.13
C MET A 186 3.14 21.68 50.28
N LYS A 187 2.90 20.41 49.94
CA LYS A 187 2.86 19.33 50.92
C LYS A 187 4.24 19.15 51.59
N PRO A 188 4.30 18.83 52.90
CA PRO A 188 5.54 18.41 53.53
C PRO A 188 6.14 17.19 52.81
N GLY A 189 7.44 17.23 52.55
CA GLY A 189 8.17 16.23 51.77
C GLY A 189 8.21 16.51 50.26
N SER A 190 7.57 17.57 49.76
CA SER A 190 7.71 18.02 48.37
C SER A 190 9.13 18.49 48.06
N VAL A 191 9.47 18.54 46.77
CA VAL A 191 10.80 18.96 46.28
C VAL A 191 10.67 20.05 45.22
N VAL A 192 11.46 21.11 45.35
CA VAL A 192 11.63 22.15 44.32
C VAL A 192 13.06 22.06 43.78
N VAL A 193 13.22 22.01 42.46
CA VAL A 193 14.52 22.01 41.80
C VAL A 193 14.64 23.24 40.92
N ASP A 194 15.58 24.11 41.26
CA ASP A 194 15.77 25.37 40.57
C ASP A 194 16.98 25.32 39.62
N LEU A 195 16.72 25.07 38.33
CA LEU A 195 17.77 25.01 37.32
C LEU A 195 18.27 26.40 36.89
N ALA A 196 17.65 27.48 37.37
CA ALA A 196 18.06 28.85 37.09
C ALA A 196 18.89 29.49 38.23
N ALA A 197 19.29 28.71 39.23
CA ALA A 197 20.01 29.19 40.43
C ALA A 197 21.30 29.98 40.12
N GLU A 198 22.03 29.65 39.04
CA GLU A 198 23.25 30.39 38.63
C GLU A 198 22.96 31.84 38.21
N ALA A 199 21.74 32.12 37.74
CA ALA A 199 21.34 33.41 37.17
C ALA A 199 20.33 34.17 38.05
N GLY A 200 20.27 33.85 39.34
CA GLY A 200 19.39 34.48 40.33
C GLY A 200 18.37 33.52 40.95
N GLY A 201 17.97 32.47 40.24
CA GLY A 201 16.96 31.49 40.68
C GLY A 201 15.52 31.91 40.37
N ASN A 202 14.66 30.91 40.10
CA ASN A 202 13.22 31.12 39.97
C ASN A 202 12.47 30.98 41.30
N CYS A 203 13.09 30.41 42.33
CA CYS A 203 12.50 30.24 43.65
C CYS A 203 13.14 31.17 44.67
N GLU A 204 12.31 31.90 45.44
CA GLU A 204 12.75 32.92 46.41
C GLU A 204 13.62 32.34 47.53
N ILE A 205 13.42 31.07 47.86
CA ILE A 205 14.15 30.35 48.92
C ILE A 205 15.45 29.69 48.40
N THR A 206 15.72 29.77 47.10
CA THR A 206 16.91 29.16 46.49
C THR A 206 18.19 29.78 47.04
N VAL A 207 19.07 28.95 47.60
CA VAL A 207 20.45 29.32 47.91
C VAL A 207 21.35 28.67 46.84
N PRO A 208 21.97 29.45 45.94
CA PRO A 208 22.77 28.89 44.84
C PRO A 208 23.91 27.99 45.35
N GLY A 209 23.98 26.78 44.83
CA GLY A 209 24.98 25.76 45.18
C GLY A 209 24.57 24.86 46.36
N GLU A 210 23.51 25.18 47.09
CA GLU A 210 23.10 24.46 48.29
C GLU A 210 21.76 23.74 48.13
N LEU A 211 21.54 22.77 49.02
CA LEU A 211 20.24 22.14 49.23
C LEU A 211 19.74 22.60 50.59
N VAL A 212 18.58 23.25 50.61
CA VAL A 212 17.98 23.81 51.82
C VAL A 212 16.62 23.17 52.09
N THR A 213 16.23 23.11 53.35
CA THR A 213 14.90 22.67 53.75
C THR A 213 14.15 23.84 54.35
N HIS A 214 12.95 24.13 53.82
CA HIS A 214 12.10 25.21 54.30
C HIS A 214 10.70 24.67 54.56
N LYS A 215 10.24 24.75 55.83
CA LYS A 215 8.92 24.27 56.29
C LYS A 215 8.55 22.85 55.81
N GLY A 216 9.54 21.96 55.72
CA GLY A 216 9.35 20.57 55.29
C GLY A 216 9.43 20.33 53.78
N VAL A 217 9.68 21.36 52.96
CA VAL A 217 9.95 21.25 51.52
C VAL A 217 11.45 21.33 51.26
N THR A 218 11.98 20.46 50.41
CA THR A 218 13.39 20.48 50.01
C THR A 218 13.57 21.33 48.76
N VAL A 219 14.44 22.33 48.81
CA VAL A 219 14.76 23.20 47.66
C VAL A 219 16.21 22.93 47.23
N ILE A 220 16.37 22.47 45.99
CA ILE A 220 17.66 22.10 45.39
C ILE A 220 18.10 23.23 44.44
N GLY A 221 19.14 23.95 44.83
CA GLY A 221 19.68 25.10 44.09
C GLY A 221 21.05 24.87 43.47
N TYR A 222 21.44 23.62 43.16
CA TYR A 222 22.76 23.32 42.62
C TYR A 222 23.03 24.08 41.30
N THR A 223 24.24 24.60 41.15
CA THR A 223 24.66 25.35 39.95
C THR A 223 25.48 24.49 38.98
N ASP A 224 25.74 23.23 39.34
CA ASP A 224 26.66 22.33 38.63
C ASP A 224 26.01 21.02 38.17
N PHE A 225 24.71 21.02 37.87
CA PHE A 225 23.95 19.81 37.46
C PHE A 225 24.65 18.92 36.43
N PRO A 226 25.21 19.44 35.31
CA PRO A 226 25.94 18.60 34.35
C PRO A 226 27.21 17.93 34.93
N SER A 227 27.87 18.57 35.91
CA SER A 227 29.07 18.03 36.59
C SER A 227 28.73 16.77 37.41
N ARG A 228 27.47 16.63 37.84
CA ARG A 228 26.95 15.47 38.59
C ARG A 228 26.58 14.29 37.69
N LEU A 229 26.75 14.44 36.37
CA LEU A 229 26.66 13.37 35.38
C LEU A 229 27.88 13.45 34.43
N PRO A 230 29.11 13.42 34.98
CA PRO A 230 30.30 13.92 34.29
C PRO A 230 30.63 13.09 33.04
N THR A 231 30.47 11.77 33.08
CA THR A 231 30.76 10.88 31.94
C THR A 231 29.95 11.23 30.70
N GLN A 232 28.64 11.45 30.86
CA GLN A 232 27.78 11.81 29.73
C GLN A 232 28.05 13.25 29.27
N SER A 233 28.25 14.17 30.22
CA SER A 233 28.60 15.57 29.94
C SER A 233 29.88 15.67 29.11
N SER A 234 30.94 14.97 29.52
CA SER A 234 32.21 14.92 28.78
C SER A 234 32.05 14.29 27.40
N THR A 235 31.28 13.21 27.27
CA THR A 235 31.08 12.53 25.99
C THR A 235 30.31 13.42 24.99
N LEU A 236 29.19 14.01 25.42
CA LEU A 236 28.41 14.89 24.55
C LEU A 236 29.15 16.18 24.22
N TYR A 237 29.85 16.77 25.21
CA TYR A 237 30.67 17.95 24.96
C TYR A 237 31.83 17.67 23.99
N SER A 238 32.48 16.50 24.11
CA SER A 238 33.49 16.03 23.14
C SER A 238 32.90 15.89 21.75
N ASN A 239 31.72 15.27 21.61
CA ASN A 239 31.05 15.13 20.32
C ASN A 239 30.73 16.49 19.69
N ASN A 240 30.28 17.46 20.49
CA ASN A 240 30.02 18.81 20.02
C ASN A 240 31.30 19.46 19.48
N ILE A 241 32.40 19.38 20.22
CA ILE A 241 33.70 19.91 19.78
C ILE A 241 34.16 19.22 18.50
N THR A 242 34.13 17.89 18.43
CA THR A 242 34.55 17.13 17.25
C THR A 242 33.75 17.50 16.03
N LYS A 243 32.41 17.57 16.13
CA LYS A 243 31.54 17.94 15.02
C LYS A 243 31.72 19.40 14.61
N PHE A 244 31.93 20.30 15.57
CA PHE A 244 32.23 21.71 15.28
C PHE A 244 33.56 21.83 14.50
N LEU A 245 34.62 21.15 14.95
CA LEU A 245 35.91 21.09 14.26
C LEU A 245 35.80 20.54 12.84
N LEU A 246 35.04 19.46 12.64
CA LEU A 246 34.77 18.89 11.31
C LEU A 246 33.96 19.85 10.43
N SER A 247 33.04 20.63 11.02
CA SER A 247 32.20 21.58 10.29
C SER A 247 32.91 22.87 9.87
N MET A 248 34.03 23.22 10.54
CA MET A 248 34.84 24.41 10.26
C MET A 248 35.67 24.29 8.99
N SER A 249 35.90 23.06 8.54
CA SER A 249 36.79 22.73 7.43
C SER A 249 36.26 23.27 6.09
N PRO A 250 36.97 24.19 5.41
CA PRO A 250 36.56 24.72 4.11
C PRO A 250 36.81 23.74 2.95
N LYS A 251 37.59 22.68 3.18
CA LYS A 251 37.92 21.63 2.21
C LYS A 251 38.03 20.30 2.92
N GLU A 252 37.44 19.26 2.34
CA GLU A 252 37.44 17.92 2.90
C GLU A 252 38.86 17.49 3.37
N LYS A 253 38.94 16.98 4.60
CA LYS A 253 40.18 16.52 5.27
C LYS A 253 41.25 17.60 5.54
N HIS A 254 40.90 18.89 5.55
CA HIS A 254 41.82 19.97 5.92
C HIS A 254 41.31 20.78 7.12
N PHE A 255 42.19 21.24 8.00
CA PHE A 255 41.81 22.25 9.00
C PHE A 255 41.94 23.65 8.40
N GLY A 256 40.90 24.47 8.57
CA GLY A 256 40.91 25.87 8.15
C GLY A 256 39.81 26.64 8.87
N ILE A 257 40.03 27.94 9.07
CA ILE A 257 39.05 28.85 9.67
C ILE A 257 38.52 29.73 8.54
N ASP A 258 37.28 29.49 8.13
CA ASP A 258 36.59 30.35 7.17
C ASP A 258 35.72 31.38 7.90
N LEU A 259 36.13 32.65 7.86
CA LEU A 259 35.37 33.74 8.46
C LEU A 259 34.11 34.12 7.67
N ASN A 260 33.91 33.57 6.46
CA ASN A 260 32.65 33.69 5.73
C ASN A 260 31.60 32.69 6.22
N ASP A 261 32.03 31.62 6.89
CA ASP A 261 31.12 30.69 7.53
C ASP A 261 30.48 31.36 8.75
N GLU A 262 29.16 31.44 8.72
CA GLU A 262 28.40 32.15 9.75
C GLU A 262 28.55 31.54 11.15
N VAL A 263 28.64 30.21 11.27
CA VAL A 263 28.80 29.53 12.56
C VAL A 263 30.19 29.83 13.13
N VAL A 264 31.21 29.77 12.28
CA VAL A 264 32.61 30.02 12.65
C VAL A 264 32.80 31.48 13.05
N ARG A 265 32.29 32.41 12.24
CA ARG A 265 32.41 33.84 12.53
C ARG A 265 31.68 34.27 13.79
N ARG A 266 30.58 33.62 14.15
CA ARG A 266 29.82 33.94 15.38
C ARG A 266 30.43 33.33 16.64
N SER A 267 31.03 32.16 16.53
CA SER A 267 31.66 31.47 17.66
C SER A 267 33.07 32.00 17.96
N ILE A 268 33.79 32.56 16.99
CA ILE A 268 35.14 33.10 17.20
C ILE A 268 35.12 34.42 18.00
N VAL A 269 35.95 34.49 19.04
CA VAL A 269 36.06 35.66 19.94
C VAL A 269 37.35 36.43 19.67
N THR A 270 38.49 35.74 19.69
CA THR A 270 39.78 36.31 19.29
C THR A 270 40.31 35.61 18.05
N TYR A 271 40.92 36.35 17.13
CA TYR A 271 41.56 35.80 15.94
C TYR A 271 42.95 36.42 15.78
N ASN A 272 44.01 35.61 15.84
CA ASN A 272 45.41 36.05 15.75
C ASN A 272 45.76 37.19 16.72
N GLY A 273 45.18 37.17 17.94
CA GLY A 273 45.40 38.20 18.95
C GLY A 273 44.50 39.43 18.86
N GLU A 274 43.67 39.55 17.83
CA GLU A 274 42.70 40.63 17.70
C GLU A 274 41.33 40.21 18.24
N LEU A 275 40.68 41.10 19.00
CA LEU A 275 39.31 40.90 19.46
C LEU A 275 38.35 41.21 18.30
N LEU A 276 37.58 40.23 17.87
CA LEU A 276 36.60 40.42 16.80
C LEU A 276 35.29 40.98 17.37
N PRO A 277 34.61 41.90 16.66
CA PRO A 277 33.33 42.43 17.12
C PRO A 277 32.28 41.32 17.13
N ALA A 278 31.49 41.29 18.22
CA ALA A 278 30.36 40.38 18.35
C ALA A 278 29.28 40.75 17.32
N LEU A 279 28.83 39.77 16.55
CA LEU A 279 27.74 39.97 15.60
C LEU A 279 26.39 40.02 16.34
N PRO A 280 25.43 40.85 15.89
CA PRO A 280 24.09 40.88 16.47
C PRO A 280 23.41 39.51 16.36
N PRO A 281 22.51 39.14 17.30
CA PRO A 281 21.79 37.87 17.25
C PRO A 281 21.09 37.67 15.91
N LEU A 282 21.09 36.45 15.39
CA LEU A 282 20.30 36.13 14.21
C LEU A 282 18.82 36.32 14.51
N ALA A 283 18.08 36.90 13.56
CA ALA A 283 16.65 36.73 13.53
C ALA A 283 16.36 35.21 13.54
N PRO A 284 15.35 34.74 14.29
CA PRO A 284 15.02 33.33 14.30
C PRO A 284 14.84 32.86 12.85
N PRO A 285 15.27 31.63 12.48
CA PRO A 285 14.74 31.04 11.26
C PRO A 285 13.22 31.20 11.34
N PRO A 286 12.56 31.73 10.30
CA PRO A 286 11.10 31.85 10.32
C PRO A 286 10.59 30.48 10.79
N ALA A 287 9.82 30.46 11.88
CA ALA A 287 9.11 29.25 12.31
C ALA A 287 8.58 28.66 11.01
N PRO A 288 8.94 27.40 10.67
CA PRO A 288 8.76 26.86 9.32
C PRO A 288 7.38 27.30 8.93
N ALA A 289 7.32 28.28 8.00
CA ALA A 289 6.07 28.93 7.69
C ALA A 289 5.18 27.74 7.45
N LEU A 290 4.07 27.63 8.20
CA LEU A 290 3.08 26.60 7.93
C LEU A 290 2.97 26.70 6.44
N LYS A 291 3.53 25.71 5.73
CA LYS A 291 3.26 25.61 4.32
C LYS A 291 1.79 25.38 4.47
N VAL A 292 1.03 26.42 4.16
CA VAL A 292 -0.22 26.23 3.49
C VAL A 292 0.25 25.45 2.28
N GLU A 293 0.42 24.13 2.47
CA GLU A 293 0.10 23.17 1.45
C GLU A 293 -1.19 23.77 0.94
N GLU A 294 -1.15 24.27 -0.30
CA GLU A 294 -2.39 24.49 -1.03
C GLU A 294 -3.25 23.33 -0.62
N VAL A 295 -4.30 23.61 0.15
CA VAL A 295 -5.22 22.59 0.64
C VAL A 295 -5.64 21.96 -0.65
N LYS A 296 -5.04 20.79 -0.97
CA LYS A 296 -5.27 20.09 -2.22
C LYS A 296 -6.75 19.96 -2.23
N GLU A 297 -7.42 20.74 -3.09
CA GLU A 297 -8.86 21.01 -3.05
C GLU A 297 -9.53 19.79 -2.44
N GLU A 298 -9.78 19.87 -1.14
CA GLU A 298 -10.05 18.65 -0.38
C GLU A 298 -11.33 18.17 -0.99
N VAL A 299 -11.28 17.05 -1.73
CA VAL A 299 -12.39 16.62 -2.60
C VAL A 299 -13.59 16.54 -1.69
N LEU A 300 -14.42 17.60 -1.70
CA LEU A 300 -15.39 17.84 -0.63
C LEU A 300 -16.22 16.58 -0.54
N ALA A 301 -16.19 15.94 0.62
CA ALA A 301 -16.88 14.68 0.81
C ALA A 301 -18.32 14.86 0.34
N LEU A 302 -18.77 13.97 -0.56
CA LEU A 302 -20.12 14.06 -1.13
C LEU A 302 -21.12 14.22 0.01
N THR A 303 -22.02 15.21 -0.11
CA THR A 303 -23.03 15.43 0.93
C THR A 303 -23.90 14.18 1.07
N PRO A 304 -24.50 13.92 2.24
CA PRO A 304 -25.40 12.77 2.41
C PRO A 304 -26.49 12.71 1.34
N TRP A 305 -27.02 13.88 0.92
CA TRP A 305 -27.97 13.99 -0.19
C TRP A 305 -27.37 13.60 -1.55
N GLN A 306 -26.17 14.08 -1.87
CA GLN A 306 -25.49 13.70 -3.13
C GLN A 306 -25.17 12.21 -3.16
N LYS A 307 -24.79 11.62 -2.02
CA LYS A 307 -24.56 10.17 -1.91
C LYS A 307 -25.85 9.39 -2.12
N ALA A 308 -26.91 9.74 -1.38
CA ALA A 308 -28.21 9.08 -1.48
C ALA A 308 -28.82 9.23 -2.88
N SER A 309 -28.80 10.42 -3.47
CA SER A 309 -29.34 10.66 -4.82
C SER A 309 -28.59 9.86 -5.90
N ARG A 310 -27.26 9.77 -5.82
CA ARG A 310 -26.46 8.93 -6.74
C ARG A 310 -26.77 7.43 -6.56
N GLU A 311 -26.93 6.97 -5.32
CA GLU A 311 -27.29 5.59 -5.04
C GLU A 311 -28.69 5.25 -5.56
N VAL A 312 -29.70 6.06 -5.24
CA VAL A 312 -31.08 5.89 -5.72
C VAL A 312 -31.12 5.96 -7.25
N MET A 313 -30.38 6.87 -7.89
CA MET A 313 -30.28 6.96 -9.34
C MET A 313 -29.68 5.68 -9.95
N THR A 314 -28.64 5.13 -9.32
CA THR A 314 -28.00 3.89 -9.78
C THR A 314 -28.94 2.69 -9.64
N VAL A 315 -29.63 2.57 -8.51
CA VAL A 315 -30.63 1.50 -8.27
C VAL A 315 -31.80 1.62 -9.24
N THR A 316 -32.35 2.83 -9.40
CA THR A 316 -33.47 3.10 -10.33
C THR A 316 -33.06 2.80 -11.77
N GLY A 317 -31.86 3.21 -12.18
CA GLY A 317 -31.31 2.90 -13.50
C GLY A 317 -31.15 1.39 -13.71
N GLY A 318 -30.63 0.67 -12.71
CA GLY A 318 -30.50 -0.79 -12.75
C GLY A 318 -31.85 -1.51 -12.88
N MET A 319 -32.83 -1.15 -12.04
CA MET A 319 -34.19 -1.71 -12.10
C MET A 319 -34.87 -1.40 -13.44
N GLY A 320 -34.76 -0.16 -13.91
CA GLY A 320 -35.30 0.26 -15.21
C GLY A 320 -34.67 -0.47 -16.38
N ALA A 321 -33.35 -0.70 -16.35
CA ALA A 321 -32.64 -1.46 -17.37
C ALA A 321 -33.11 -2.92 -17.45
N VAL A 322 -33.36 -3.58 -16.31
CA VAL A 322 -33.89 -4.95 -16.28
C VAL A 322 -35.29 -5.02 -16.89
N LEU A 323 -36.17 -4.06 -16.59
CA LEU A 323 -37.50 -3.97 -17.21
C LEU A 323 -37.42 -3.75 -18.72
N ALA A 324 -36.55 -2.82 -19.15
CA ALA A 324 -36.34 -2.52 -20.57
C ALA A 324 -35.80 -3.75 -21.33
N LEU A 325 -34.82 -4.46 -20.76
CA LEU A 325 -34.28 -5.70 -21.33
C LEU A 325 -35.35 -6.79 -21.41
N GLY A 326 -36.15 -6.97 -20.36
CA GLY A 326 -37.25 -7.94 -20.35
C GLY A 326 -38.30 -7.65 -21.43
N LYS A 327 -38.58 -6.38 -21.72
CA LYS A 327 -39.49 -5.97 -22.79
C LYS A 327 -38.89 -6.11 -24.19
N ALA A 328 -37.58 -5.85 -24.32
CA ALA A 328 -36.88 -5.87 -25.60
C ALA A 328 -36.41 -7.27 -26.04
N THR A 329 -36.46 -8.26 -25.16
CA THR A 329 -35.93 -9.62 -25.39
C THR A 329 -36.97 -10.69 -25.07
N GLY A 330 -36.56 -11.98 -25.05
CA GLY A 330 -37.44 -13.12 -24.83
C GLY A 330 -37.10 -13.97 -23.59
N PRO A 331 -37.97 -14.92 -23.21
CA PRO A 331 -37.77 -15.75 -22.02
C PRO A 331 -36.44 -16.52 -21.99
N LEU A 332 -35.98 -17.02 -23.14
CA LEU A 332 -34.69 -17.73 -23.25
C LEU A 332 -33.51 -16.82 -22.88
N PHE A 333 -33.48 -15.59 -23.42
CA PHE A 333 -32.45 -14.62 -23.08
C PHE A 333 -32.52 -14.26 -21.59
N MET A 334 -33.71 -14.02 -21.06
CA MET A 334 -33.87 -13.66 -19.64
C MET A 334 -33.47 -14.79 -18.69
N SER A 335 -33.71 -16.05 -19.05
CA SER A 335 -33.24 -17.23 -18.30
C SER A 335 -31.70 -17.31 -18.27
N ASN A 336 -31.07 -17.08 -19.42
CA ASN A 336 -29.62 -17.03 -19.54
C ASN A 336 -29.02 -15.83 -18.78
N LEU A 337 -29.64 -14.66 -18.88
CA LEU A 337 -29.25 -13.46 -18.14
C LEU A 337 -29.38 -13.67 -16.63
N PHE A 338 -30.44 -14.33 -16.16
CA PHE A 338 -30.64 -14.66 -14.75
C PHE A 338 -29.50 -15.55 -14.22
N THR A 339 -29.16 -16.60 -14.98
CA THR A 339 -28.03 -17.50 -14.65
C THR A 339 -26.71 -16.74 -14.63
N PHE A 340 -26.46 -15.91 -15.65
CA PHE A 340 -25.30 -15.02 -15.72
C PHE A 340 -25.21 -14.09 -14.50
N SER A 341 -26.30 -13.42 -14.14
CA SER A 341 -26.32 -12.44 -13.04
C SER A 341 -26.07 -13.08 -11.69
N LEU A 342 -26.70 -14.22 -11.38
CA LEU A 342 -26.47 -14.92 -10.12
C LEU A 342 -25.05 -15.48 -10.02
N ALA A 343 -24.57 -16.16 -11.07
CA ALA A 343 -23.21 -16.67 -11.10
C ALA A 343 -22.17 -15.53 -11.01
N GLY A 344 -22.45 -14.39 -11.63
CA GLY A 344 -21.62 -13.20 -11.56
C GLY A 344 -21.57 -12.59 -10.17
N LEU A 345 -22.72 -12.51 -9.47
CA LEU A 345 -22.78 -12.04 -8.08
C LEU A 345 -22.00 -12.97 -7.13
N ILE A 346 -22.13 -14.28 -7.33
CA ILE A 346 -21.34 -15.28 -6.60
C ILE A 346 -19.85 -15.06 -6.86
N GLY A 347 -19.45 -14.95 -8.14
CA GLY A 347 -18.07 -14.66 -8.51
C GLY A 347 -17.54 -13.37 -7.89
N TYR A 348 -18.38 -12.34 -7.82
CA TYR A 348 -18.04 -11.09 -7.13
C TYR A 348 -17.68 -11.34 -5.67
N ARG A 349 -18.54 -12.02 -4.92
CA ARG A 349 -18.31 -12.28 -3.49
C ARG A 349 -17.12 -13.20 -3.25
N VAL A 350 -16.95 -14.21 -4.11
CA VAL A 350 -15.87 -15.19 -3.97
C VAL A 350 -14.51 -14.54 -4.14
N VAL A 351 -14.31 -13.68 -5.15
CA VAL A 351 -13.01 -13.04 -5.40
C VAL A 351 -12.62 -12.05 -4.32
N TRP A 352 -13.58 -11.29 -3.77
CA TRP A 352 -13.32 -10.44 -2.61
C TRP A 352 -12.86 -11.22 -1.38
N GLY A 353 -13.19 -12.51 -1.29
CA GLY A 353 -12.74 -13.41 -0.23
C GLY A 353 -11.36 -14.04 -0.47
N VAL A 354 -10.77 -13.91 -1.65
CA VAL A 354 -9.47 -14.52 -1.97
C VAL A 354 -8.34 -13.78 -1.26
N ALA A 355 -7.39 -14.53 -0.67
CA ALA A 355 -6.24 -13.91 -0.03
C ALA A 355 -5.38 -13.14 -1.06
N PRO A 356 -4.90 -11.91 -0.79
CA PRO A 356 -4.13 -11.12 -1.76
C PRO A 356 -2.88 -11.83 -2.31
N ALA A 357 -2.20 -12.63 -1.47
CA ALA A 357 -1.05 -13.44 -1.87
C ALA A 357 -1.40 -14.56 -2.89
N LEU A 358 -2.68 -14.91 -3.03
CA LEU A 358 -3.20 -15.94 -3.90
C LEU A 358 -3.82 -15.41 -5.20
N HIS A 359 -3.73 -14.10 -5.48
CA HIS A 359 -4.24 -13.53 -6.73
C HIS A 359 -3.58 -14.11 -8.00
N SER A 360 -2.28 -14.45 -7.96
CA SER A 360 -1.62 -15.12 -9.10
C SER A 360 -2.12 -16.56 -9.30
N PRO A 361 -2.19 -17.41 -8.25
CA PRO A 361 -2.91 -18.68 -8.31
C PRO A 361 -4.36 -18.57 -8.78
N LEU A 362 -5.10 -17.54 -8.35
CA LEU A 362 -6.47 -17.28 -8.80
C LEU A 362 -6.53 -17.08 -10.31
N MET A 363 -5.66 -16.22 -10.88
CA MET A 363 -5.58 -16.05 -12.34
C MET A 363 -5.31 -17.37 -13.06
N SER A 364 -4.40 -18.19 -12.52
CA SER A 364 -4.06 -19.49 -13.08
C SER A 364 -5.22 -20.49 -13.01
N VAL A 365 -5.97 -20.55 -11.90
CA VAL A 365 -7.10 -21.48 -11.76
C VAL A 365 -8.27 -21.05 -12.64
N THR A 366 -8.57 -19.74 -12.72
CA THR A 366 -9.62 -19.24 -13.61
C THR A 366 -9.27 -19.51 -15.06
N ASN A 367 -7.99 -19.42 -15.42
CA ASN A 367 -7.53 -19.83 -16.73
C ASN A 367 -7.72 -21.34 -16.94
N ALA A 368 -7.35 -22.20 -16.00
CA ALA A 368 -7.57 -23.64 -16.13
C ALA A 368 -9.06 -23.99 -16.36
N ILE A 369 -9.94 -23.34 -15.59
CA ILE A 369 -11.39 -23.54 -15.65
C ILE A 369 -11.97 -22.98 -16.97
N SER A 370 -11.47 -21.86 -17.49
CA SER A 370 -11.93 -21.31 -18.78
C SER A 370 -11.65 -22.23 -19.97
N GLY A 371 -10.79 -23.25 -19.79
CA GLY A 371 -10.65 -24.37 -20.71
C GLY A 371 -11.95 -25.14 -20.97
N MET A 372 -13.02 -24.90 -20.21
CA MET A 372 -14.36 -25.38 -20.57
C MET A 372 -14.91 -24.82 -21.89
N VAL A 373 -14.23 -23.86 -22.53
CA VAL A 373 -14.51 -23.45 -23.93
C VAL A 373 -14.50 -24.64 -24.91
N GLY A 374 -13.82 -25.74 -24.56
CA GLY A 374 -13.87 -26.97 -25.33
C GLY A 374 -15.25 -27.64 -25.36
N VAL A 375 -16.11 -27.37 -24.36
CA VAL A 375 -17.48 -27.89 -24.32
C VAL A 375 -18.28 -27.39 -25.51
N GLY A 376 -18.17 -26.11 -25.92
CA GLY A 376 -18.85 -25.67 -27.14
C GLY A 376 -18.26 -26.28 -28.40
N GLY A 377 -16.97 -26.59 -28.40
CA GLY A 377 -16.35 -27.41 -29.45
C GLY A 377 -17.04 -28.76 -29.62
N PHE A 378 -17.45 -29.43 -28.52
CA PHE A 378 -18.18 -30.70 -28.59
C PHE A 378 -19.51 -30.56 -29.34
N PHE A 379 -20.27 -29.48 -29.16
CA PHE A 379 -21.55 -29.26 -29.83
C PHE A 379 -21.42 -28.97 -31.34
N ILE A 380 -20.21 -28.74 -31.85
CA ILE A 380 -19.91 -28.46 -33.26
C ILE A 380 -19.22 -29.65 -33.93
N MET A 381 -18.50 -30.46 -33.15
CA MET A 381 -17.84 -31.67 -33.64
C MET A 381 -18.85 -32.67 -34.23
N GLY A 382 -18.39 -33.41 -35.24
CA GLY A 382 -19.19 -34.37 -35.98
C GLY A 382 -18.34 -35.06 -37.05
N GLY A 383 -18.99 -35.76 -37.97
CA GLY A 383 -18.31 -36.64 -38.92
C GLY A 383 -18.06 -38.02 -38.29
N ASN A 384 -16.93 -38.64 -38.61
CA ASN A 384 -16.59 -39.99 -38.19
C ASN A 384 -15.33 -39.97 -37.29
N TYR A 385 -14.27 -40.72 -37.61
CA TYR A 385 -12.97 -40.58 -36.94
C TYR A 385 -12.27 -39.22 -37.20
N LEU A 386 -12.63 -38.56 -38.30
CA LEU A 386 -12.08 -37.27 -38.72
C LEU A 386 -13.25 -36.32 -39.06
N PRO A 387 -13.03 -35.00 -38.92
CA PRO A 387 -14.04 -34.02 -39.31
C PRO A 387 -14.19 -33.97 -40.83
N GLU A 388 -15.41 -33.88 -41.31
CA GLU A 388 -15.75 -33.90 -42.74
C GLU A 388 -16.08 -32.50 -43.28
N THR A 389 -16.50 -31.58 -42.40
CA THR A 389 -16.85 -30.21 -42.76
C THR A 389 -15.97 -29.18 -42.03
N ILE A 390 -15.90 -27.97 -42.58
CA ILE A 390 -15.16 -26.86 -41.96
C ILE A 390 -15.64 -26.59 -40.53
N PRO A 391 -16.95 -26.47 -40.23
CA PRO A 391 -17.42 -26.33 -38.85
C PRO A 391 -16.91 -27.42 -37.90
N GLN A 392 -16.97 -28.69 -38.32
CA GLN A 392 -16.51 -29.81 -37.51
C GLN A 392 -15.00 -29.73 -37.24
N PHE A 393 -14.21 -29.30 -38.23
CA PHE A 393 -12.78 -29.05 -38.04
C PHE A 393 -12.52 -27.91 -37.04
N LEU A 394 -13.27 -26.81 -37.12
CA LEU A 394 -13.16 -25.70 -36.17
C LEU A 394 -13.52 -26.14 -34.74
N GLY A 395 -14.56 -26.97 -34.58
CA GLY A 395 -14.93 -27.60 -33.31
C GLY A 395 -13.81 -28.48 -32.76
N ALA A 396 -13.25 -29.37 -33.59
CA ALA A 396 -12.10 -30.22 -33.24
C ALA A 396 -10.86 -29.41 -32.82
N ALA A 397 -10.53 -28.33 -33.55
CA ALA A 397 -9.44 -27.44 -33.20
C ALA A 397 -9.69 -26.68 -31.88
N SER A 398 -10.93 -26.25 -31.64
CA SER A 398 -11.33 -25.63 -30.38
C SER A 398 -11.12 -26.58 -29.18
N VAL A 399 -11.54 -27.85 -29.30
CA VAL A 399 -11.31 -28.88 -28.28
C VAL A 399 -9.82 -29.08 -28.02
N LEU A 400 -8.98 -29.16 -29.06
CA LEU A 400 -7.54 -29.29 -28.90
C LEU A 400 -6.97 -28.15 -28.03
N LEU A 401 -7.28 -26.90 -28.39
CA LEU A 401 -6.82 -25.70 -27.70
C LEU A 401 -7.34 -25.65 -26.26
N ALA A 402 -8.62 -25.95 -26.06
CA ALA A 402 -9.25 -26.02 -24.74
C ALA A 402 -8.53 -26.98 -23.79
N PHE A 403 -8.19 -28.19 -24.25
CA PHE A 403 -7.52 -29.18 -23.41
C PHE A 403 -6.03 -28.90 -23.16
N ILE A 404 -5.35 -28.16 -24.06
CA ILE A 404 -4.04 -27.56 -23.76
C ILE A 404 -4.17 -26.66 -22.53
N ASN A 405 -5.22 -25.84 -22.51
CA ASN A 405 -5.46 -24.89 -21.43
C ASN A 405 -5.89 -25.55 -20.11
N VAL A 406 -6.80 -26.54 -20.14
CA VAL A 406 -7.22 -27.29 -18.94
C VAL A 406 -6.02 -27.95 -18.25
N SER A 407 -5.27 -28.77 -18.99
CA SER A 407 -4.14 -29.52 -18.44
C SER A 407 -3.00 -28.59 -18.01
N GLY A 408 -2.62 -27.63 -18.86
CA GLY A 408 -1.59 -26.65 -18.55
C GLY A 408 -1.94 -25.81 -17.33
N GLY A 409 -3.15 -25.24 -17.29
CA GLY A 409 -3.61 -24.38 -16.21
C GLY A 409 -3.63 -25.06 -14.85
N PHE A 410 -4.16 -26.29 -14.74
CA PHE A 410 -4.18 -26.99 -13.44
C PHE A 410 -2.80 -27.43 -12.97
N VAL A 411 -1.91 -27.82 -13.89
CA VAL A 411 -0.51 -28.13 -13.55
C VAL A 411 0.22 -26.89 -13.03
N ILE A 412 0.06 -25.76 -13.70
CA ILE A 412 0.65 -24.48 -13.31
C ILE A 412 0.12 -24.03 -11.95
N THR A 413 -1.19 -24.10 -11.76
CA THR A 413 -1.85 -23.72 -10.49
C THR A 413 -1.33 -24.57 -9.35
N LYS A 414 -1.25 -25.89 -9.53
CA LYS A 414 -0.67 -26.80 -8.52
C LYS A 414 0.75 -26.38 -8.15
N ARG A 415 1.61 -26.13 -9.13
CA ARG A 415 3.00 -25.73 -8.88
C ARG A 415 3.11 -24.40 -8.13
N MET A 416 2.28 -23.42 -8.47
CA MET A 416 2.20 -22.16 -7.72
C MET A 416 1.81 -22.38 -6.26
N LEU A 417 0.81 -23.23 -6.01
CA LEU A 417 0.31 -23.49 -4.67
C LEU A 417 1.27 -24.33 -3.82
N ASP A 418 2.03 -25.23 -4.45
CA ASP A 418 3.06 -26.03 -3.78
C ASP A 418 4.23 -25.17 -3.30
N MET A 419 4.48 -23.99 -3.90
CA MET A 419 5.50 -23.05 -3.43
C MET A 419 5.16 -22.40 -2.08
N PHE A 420 3.88 -22.36 -1.70
CA PHE A 420 3.44 -21.86 -0.39
C PHE A 420 3.49 -22.93 0.70
N ARG A 421 3.78 -24.19 0.36
CA ARG A 421 3.87 -25.28 1.33
C ARG A 421 5.14 -25.17 2.15
N ARG A 422 5.01 -25.16 3.47
CA ARG A 422 6.15 -25.13 4.38
C ARG A 422 6.61 -26.55 4.68
N LYS A 423 7.90 -26.72 4.96
CA LYS A 423 8.47 -28.01 5.37
C LYS A 423 7.87 -28.55 6.68
N THR A 424 7.34 -27.66 7.51
CA THR A 424 6.73 -27.97 8.81
C THR A 424 5.23 -28.20 8.75
N ASP A 425 4.59 -28.02 7.57
CA ASP A 425 3.16 -28.28 7.44
C ASP A 425 2.87 -29.79 7.55
N PRO A 426 1.74 -30.21 8.17
CA PRO A 426 1.33 -31.61 8.21
C PRO A 426 1.24 -32.24 6.81
N PRO A 427 1.39 -33.57 6.69
CA PRO A 427 1.21 -34.26 5.42
C PRO A 427 -0.23 -34.10 4.93
N GLU A 428 -0.38 -33.82 3.63
CA GLU A 428 -1.68 -33.73 2.97
C GLU A 428 -1.92 -34.94 2.08
N TYR A 429 -3.20 -35.30 1.90
CA TYR A 429 -3.62 -36.49 1.16
C TYR A 429 -4.51 -36.12 -0.04
N PRO A 430 -3.99 -35.39 -1.05
CA PRO A 430 -4.78 -34.89 -2.17
C PRO A 430 -5.40 -36.01 -3.02
N TRP A 431 -4.81 -37.22 -2.99
CA TRP A 431 -5.33 -38.38 -3.70
C TRP A 431 -6.73 -38.82 -3.22
N LEU A 432 -7.14 -38.45 -2.00
CA LEU A 432 -8.49 -38.72 -1.49
C LEU A 432 -9.58 -38.04 -2.34
N TYR A 433 -9.27 -36.92 -3.00
CA TYR A 433 -10.21 -36.25 -3.91
C TYR A 433 -10.45 -37.02 -5.21
N ALA A 434 -9.67 -38.07 -5.50
CA ALA A 434 -10.01 -39.01 -6.57
C ALA A 434 -11.26 -39.83 -6.25
N ILE A 435 -11.55 -40.08 -4.96
CA ILE A 435 -12.73 -40.84 -4.51
C ILE A 435 -14.04 -40.21 -5.01
N PRO A 436 -14.37 -38.93 -4.70
CA PRO A 436 -15.59 -38.31 -5.22
C PRO A 436 -15.59 -38.22 -6.74
N GLY A 437 -14.44 -38.05 -7.40
CA GLY A 437 -14.35 -38.04 -8.86
C GLY A 437 -14.74 -39.38 -9.50
N ILE A 438 -14.21 -40.49 -8.98
CA ILE A 438 -14.52 -41.85 -9.44
C ILE A 438 -15.98 -42.20 -9.14
N LEU A 439 -16.45 -41.92 -7.92
CA LEU A 439 -17.83 -42.22 -7.52
C LEU A 439 -18.83 -41.41 -8.33
N PHE A 440 -18.59 -40.11 -8.52
CA PHE A 440 -19.46 -39.27 -9.34
C PHE A 440 -19.42 -39.72 -10.80
N GLY A 441 -18.23 -39.96 -11.38
CA GLY A 441 -18.11 -40.37 -12.78
C GLY A 441 -18.76 -41.73 -13.05
N GLY A 442 -18.48 -42.73 -12.23
CA GLY A 442 -19.10 -44.06 -12.34
C GLY A 442 -20.60 -44.03 -12.09
N GLY A 443 -21.04 -43.29 -11.06
CA GLY A 443 -22.46 -43.09 -10.75
C GLY A 443 -23.20 -42.36 -11.86
N TYR A 444 -22.56 -41.37 -12.50
CA TYR A 444 -23.12 -40.63 -13.63
C TYR A 444 -23.32 -41.54 -14.85
N ILE A 445 -22.32 -42.36 -15.20
CA ILE A 445 -22.42 -43.33 -16.30
C ILE A 445 -23.48 -44.39 -16.01
N ALA A 446 -23.54 -44.90 -14.77
CA ALA A 446 -24.56 -45.85 -14.34
C ALA A 446 -25.96 -45.25 -14.42
N ALA A 447 -26.15 -44.01 -13.94
CA ALA A 447 -27.43 -43.30 -14.04
C ALA A 447 -27.83 -43.08 -15.50
N ALA A 448 -26.87 -42.68 -16.36
CA ALA A 448 -27.10 -42.48 -17.79
C ALA A 448 -27.64 -43.73 -18.49
N SER A 449 -27.24 -44.93 -18.04
CA SER A 449 -27.76 -46.20 -18.57
C SER A 449 -29.24 -46.46 -18.27
N THR A 450 -29.78 -45.81 -17.23
CA THR A 450 -31.19 -45.94 -16.81
C THR A 450 -32.08 -44.79 -17.29
N GLY A 451 -31.49 -43.75 -17.90
CA GLY A 451 -32.19 -42.58 -18.43
C GLY A 451 -31.41 -41.28 -18.22
N MET A 452 -31.64 -40.32 -19.10
CA MET A 452 -30.92 -39.03 -19.11
C MET A 452 -31.76 -37.84 -18.60
N ALA A 453 -33.00 -38.08 -18.17
CA ALA A 453 -33.93 -37.02 -17.78
C ALA A 453 -33.38 -36.22 -16.57
N GLY A 454 -32.88 -35.01 -16.84
CA GLY A 454 -32.29 -34.12 -15.84
C GLY A 454 -30.83 -34.41 -15.47
N LEU A 455 -30.22 -35.49 -15.97
CA LEU A 455 -28.88 -35.91 -15.57
C LEU A 455 -27.79 -34.96 -16.09
N VAL A 456 -27.95 -34.40 -17.29
CA VAL A 456 -27.05 -33.37 -17.83
C VAL A 456 -27.06 -32.12 -16.95
N GLN A 457 -28.26 -31.65 -16.58
CA GLN A 457 -28.43 -30.48 -15.73
C GLN A 457 -27.84 -30.71 -14.33
N ALA A 458 -28.00 -31.90 -13.76
CA ALA A 458 -27.37 -32.28 -12.49
C ALA A 458 -25.84 -32.24 -12.59
N GLY A 459 -25.27 -32.75 -13.69
CA GLY A 459 -23.83 -32.67 -13.95
C GLY A 459 -23.31 -31.24 -14.09
N TYR A 460 -24.04 -30.39 -14.81
CA TYR A 460 -23.71 -28.97 -14.96
C TYR A 460 -23.80 -28.21 -13.64
N LEU A 461 -24.79 -28.53 -12.79
CA LEU A 461 -24.91 -27.97 -11.46
C LEU A 461 -23.72 -28.38 -10.58
N ALA A 462 -23.39 -29.67 -10.53
CA ALA A 462 -22.25 -30.19 -9.78
C ALA A 462 -20.94 -29.53 -10.22
N SER A 463 -20.71 -29.45 -11.53
CA SER A 463 -19.56 -28.77 -12.12
C SER A 463 -19.47 -27.30 -11.71
N SER A 464 -20.57 -26.55 -11.84
CA SER A 464 -20.62 -25.13 -11.48
C SER A 464 -20.32 -24.91 -10.00
N MET A 465 -20.91 -25.72 -9.12
CA MET A 465 -20.66 -25.63 -7.66
C MET A 465 -19.20 -25.94 -7.30
N LEU A 466 -18.60 -26.95 -7.93
CA LEU A 466 -17.20 -27.31 -7.71
C LEU A 466 -16.24 -26.23 -8.26
N CYS A 467 -16.56 -25.61 -9.39
CA CYS A 467 -15.80 -24.48 -9.93
C CYS A 467 -15.89 -23.24 -9.01
N ILE A 468 -17.07 -22.95 -8.45
CA ILE A 468 -17.22 -21.90 -7.43
C ILE A 468 -16.38 -22.23 -6.19
N GLY A 469 -16.50 -23.46 -5.69
CA GLY A 469 -15.71 -23.97 -4.57
C GLY A 469 -14.19 -23.91 -4.82
N SER A 470 -13.76 -24.05 -6.08
CA SER A 470 -12.36 -23.90 -6.46
C SER A 470 -11.83 -22.51 -6.17
N LEU A 471 -12.58 -21.48 -6.57
CA LEU A 471 -12.21 -20.09 -6.31
C LEU A 471 -12.36 -19.74 -4.83
N SER A 472 -13.42 -20.22 -4.17
CA SER A 472 -13.61 -20.01 -2.71
C SER A 472 -12.51 -20.66 -1.89
N GLY A 473 -11.95 -21.80 -2.34
CA GLY A 473 -10.83 -22.46 -1.69
C GLY A 473 -9.56 -21.60 -1.63
N LEU A 474 -9.42 -20.58 -2.49
CA LEU A 474 -8.30 -19.63 -2.48
C LEU A 474 -8.43 -18.53 -1.41
N ALA A 475 -9.45 -18.60 -0.54
CA ALA A 475 -9.60 -17.66 0.58
C ALA A 475 -8.46 -17.74 1.60
N SER A 476 -7.75 -18.88 1.68
CA SER A 476 -6.59 -19.06 2.56
C SER A 476 -5.56 -19.99 1.94
N GLN A 477 -4.30 -19.85 2.37
CA GLN A 477 -3.21 -20.74 1.97
C GLN A 477 -3.47 -22.20 2.34
N ALA A 478 -4.15 -22.45 3.46
CA ALA A 478 -4.47 -23.79 3.95
C ALA A 478 -5.50 -24.50 3.04
N THR A 479 -6.45 -23.76 2.48
CA THR A 479 -7.53 -24.32 1.64
C THR A 479 -7.22 -24.27 0.15
N ALA A 480 -6.18 -23.54 -0.26
CA ALA A 480 -5.90 -23.25 -1.66
C ALA A 480 -5.70 -24.51 -2.53
N ARG A 481 -4.96 -25.50 -2.00
CA ARG A 481 -4.72 -26.76 -2.70
C ARG A 481 -6.00 -27.58 -2.89
N THR A 482 -6.86 -27.62 -1.86
CA THR A 482 -8.21 -28.18 -1.98
C THR A 482 -9.02 -27.45 -3.05
N GLY A 483 -8.96 -26.12 -3.10
CA GLY A 483 -9.60 -25.32 -4.14
C GLY A 483 -9.17 -25.77 -5.55
N ASN A 484 -7.88 -26.00 -5.78
CA ASN A 484 -7.41 -26.50 -7.08
C ASN A 484 -7.98 -27.89 -7.42
N LEU A 485 -8.08 -28.79 -6.44
CA LEU A 485 -8.66 -30.14 -6.64
C LEU A 485 -10.17 -30.07 -6.95
N LEU A 486 -10.91 -29.20 -6.25
CA LEU A 486 -12.32 -28.95 -6.57
C LEU A 486 -12.50 -28.42 -8.00
N GLY A 487 -11.58 -27.57 -8.47
CA GLY A 487 -11.58 -27.09 -9.86
C GLY A 487 -11.40 -28.23 -10.87
N ILE A 488 -10.47 -29.16 -10.60
CA ILE A 488 -10.26 -30.35 -11.44
C ILE A 488 -11.53 -31.21 -11.49
N LEU A 489 -12.14 -31.47 -10.34
CA LEU A 489 -13.39 -32.23 -10.26
C LEU A 489 -14.55 -31.51 -10.97
N GLY A 490 -14.63 -30.18 -10.84
CA GLY A 490 -15.62 -29.35 -11.51
C GLY A 490 -15.51 -29.47 -13.03
N VAL A 491 -14.34 -29.14 -13.59
CA VAL A 491 -14.10 -29.25 -15.03
C VAL A 491 -14.33 -30.68 -15.54
N GLY A 492 -13.86 -31.69 -14.80
CA GLY A 492 -14.08 -33.10 -15.15
C GLY A 492 -15.56 -33.49 -15.20
N SER A 493 -16.35 -33.11 -14.19
CA SER A 493 -17.79 -33.37 -14.16
C SER A 493 -18.55 -32.62 -15.26
N GLY A 494 -18.13 -31.40 -15.59
CA GLY A 494 -18.71 -30.61 -16.68
C GLY A 494 -18.44 -31.21 -18.06
N ILE A 495 -17.20 -31.66 -18.30
CA ILE A 495 -16.82 -32.36 -19.53
C ILE A 495 -17.62 -33.66 -19.67
N LEU A 496 -17.70 -34.47 -18.60
CA LEU A 496 -18.47 -35.73 -18.62
C LEU A 496 -19.94 -35.50 -18.95
N ALA A 497 -20.58 -34.53 -18.30
CA ALA A 497 -21.97 -34.18 -18.56
C ALA A 497 -22.19 -33.66 -19.99
N SER A 498 -21.22 -32.92 -20.53
CA SER A 498 -21.27 -32.39 -21.89
C SER A 498 -21.11 -33.49 -22.95
N LEU A 499 -20.21 -34.46 -22.72
CA LEU A 499 -20.07 -35.63 -23.60
C LEU A 499 -21.37 -36.42 -23.67
N ALA A 500 -22.05 -36.59 -22.52
CA ALA A 500 -23.35 -37.24 -22.48
C ALA A 500 -24.45 -36.42 -23.18
N ALA A 501 -24.40 -35.09 -23.09
CA ALA A 501 -25.34 -34.19 -23.77
C ALA A 501 -25.19 -34.22 -25.30
N CYS A 502 -23.96 -34.34 -25.82
CA CYS A 502 -23.70 -34.38 -27.26
C CYS A 502 -24.10 -35.71 -27.92
N GLY A 503 -24.14 -36.82 -27.17
CA GLY A 503 -24.60 -38.11 -27.68
C GLY A 503 -23.74 -38.68 -28.82
N PHE A 504 -22.41 -38.53 -28.74
CA PHE A 504 -21.49 -38.95 -29.79
C PHE A 504 -21.59 -40.45 -30.12
N THR A 505 -21.46 -40.76 -31.42
CA THR A 505 -21.22 -42.13 -31.89
C THR A 505 -19.82 -42.62 -31.46
N THR A 506 -19.60 -43.93 -31.44
CA THR A 506 -18.29 -44.50 -31.05
C THR A 506 -17.09 -43.91 -31.81
N PRO A 507 -17.14 -43.72 -33.14
CA PRO A 507 -16.03 -43.09 -33.87
C PRO A 507 -15.79 -41.63 -33.46
N GLN A 508 -16.86 -40.85 -33.24
CA GLN A 508 -16.76 -39.46 -32.79
C GLN A 508 -16.22 -39.37 -31.36
N LEU A 509 -16.59 -40.32 -30.48
CA LEU A 509 -16.03 -40.37 -29.13
C LEU A 509 -14.53 -40.67 -29.16
N ILE A 510 -14.07 -41.56 -30.04
CA ILE A 510 -12.63 -41.82 -30.27
C ILE A 510 -11.93 -40.56 -30.78
N GLN A 511 -12.54 -39.84 -31.72
CA GLN A 511 -12.02 -38.57 -32.24
C GLN A 511 -11.84 -37.55 -31.10
N VAL A 512 -12.87 -37.35 -30.26
CA VAL A 512 -12.82 -36.43 -29.11
C VAL A 512 -11.72 -36.84 -28.14
N LEU A 513 -11.63 -38.13 -27.78
CA LEU A 513 -10.61 -38.63 -26.85
C LEU A 513 -9.19 -38.45 -27.40
N ALA A 514 -8.98 -38.69 -28.69
CA ALA A 514 -7.68 -38.51 -29.33
C ALA A 514 -7.23 -37.04 -29.31
N ILE A 515 -8.13 -36.13 -29.67
CA ILE A 515 -7.86 -34.68 -29.71
C ILE A 515 -7.65 -34.12 -28.30
N ALA A 516 -8.56 -34.43 -27.37
CA ALA A 516 -8.47 -34.01 -25.98
C ALA A 516 -7.21 -34.56 -25.30
N GLY A 517 -6.85 -35.82 -25.60
CA GLY A 517 -5.62 -36.45 -25.13
C GLY A 517 -4.36 -35.76 -25.65
N LEU A 518 -4.31 -35.44 -26.95
CA LEU A 518 -3.21 -34.69 -27.54
C LEU A 518 -3.06 -33.30 -26.90
N GLY A 519 -4.17 -32.55 -26.78
CA GLY A 519 -4.17 -31.24 -26.16
C GLY A 519 -3.71 -31.29 -24.71
N SER A 520 -4.23 -32.24 -23.94
CA SER A 520 -3.85 -32.46 -22.54
C SER A 520 -2.37 -32.82 -22.39
N GLY A 521 -1.82 -33.61 -23.31
CA GLY A 521 -0.40 -33.96 -23.36
C GLY A 521 0.48 -32.74 -23.59
N ILE A 522 0.16 -31.92 -24.59
CA ILE A 522 0.86 -30.66 -24.88
C ILE A 522 0.80 -29.72 -23.67
N GLY A 523 -0.40 -29.46 -23.15
CA GLY A 523 -0.61 -28.58 -21.99
C GLY A 523 0.16 -29.05 -20.75
N GLY A 524 0.15 -30.36 -20.49
CA GLY A 524 0.85 -30.96 -19.35
C GLY A 524 2.37 -30.83 -19.47
N VAL A 525 2.93 -30.99 -20.67
CA VAL A 525 4.38 -30.78 -20.92
C VAL A 525 4.75 -29.31 -20.73
N VAL A 526 3.97 -28.38 -21.29
CA VAL A 526 4.20 -26.94 -21.12
C VAL A 526 4.15 -26.55 -19.64
N GLY A 527 3.11 -26.93 -18.93
CA GLY A 527 2.94 -26.60 -17.51
C GLY A 527 4.05 -27.14 -16.59
N ARG A 528 4.68 -28.27 -16.94
CA ARG A 528 5.78 -28.87 -16.15
C ARG A 528 7.15 -28.21 -16.42
N ARG A 529 7.38 -27.67 -17.62
CA ARG A 529 8.70 -27.17 -18.03
C ARG A 529 8.99 -25.72 -17.65
N ILE A 530 7.97 -24.92 -17.37
CA ILE A 530 8.15 -23.49 -17.05
C ILE A 530 8.77 -23.26 -15.67
N THR A 531 9.52 -22.18 -15.52
CA THR A 531 10.10 -21.77 -14.22
C THR A 531 9.14 -20.86 -13.43
N ALA A 532 9.36 -20.70 -12.12
CA ALA A 532 8.50 -19.86 -11.28
C ALA A 532 8.46 -18.39 -11.73
N THR A 533 9.58 -17.88 -12.27
CA THR A 533 9.67 -16.53 -12.83
C THR A 533 8.94 -16.38 -14.16
N GLU A 534 8.64 -17.48 -14.85
CA GLU A 534 7.95 -17.46 -16.15
C GLU A 534 6.43 -17.62 -16.05
N LEU A 535 5.95 -17.92 -14.84
CA LEU A 535 4.54 -18.21 -14.59
C LEU A 535 3.58 -17.11 -15.09
N PRO A 536 3.82 -15.80 -14.85
CA PRO A 536 2.89 -14.75 -15.29
C PRO A 536 2.74 -14.68 -16.81
N GLN A 537 3.84 -14.75 -17.56
CA GLN A 537 3.77 -14.72 -19.03
C GLN A 537 3.15 -16.01 -19.59
N THR A 538 3.41 -17.18 -19.00
CA THR A 538 2.77 -18.41 -19.46
C THR A 538 1.25 -18.39 -19.24
N VAL A 539 0.77 -17.82 -18.14
CA VAL A 539 -0.68 -17.62 -17.92
C VAL A 539 -1.26 -16.71 -19.02
N ALA A 540 -0.57 -15.64 -19.39
CA ALA A 540 -0.99 -14.80 -20.53
C ALA A 540 -1.04 -15.61 -21.85
N ALA A 541 -0.02 -16.43 -22.13
CA ALA A 541 -0.02 -17.28 -23.32
C ALA A 541 -1.21 -18.25 -23.34
N LEU A 542 -1.57 -18.85 -22.20
CA LEU A 542 -2.70 -19.77 -22.12
C LEU A 542 -4.06 -19.07 -22.27
N HIS A 543 -4.23 -17.83 -21.81
CA HIS A 543 -5.45 -17.04 -22.11
C HIS A 543 -5.65 -16.83 -23.61
N SER A 544 -4.56 -16.70 -24.38
CA SER A 544 -4.66 -16.55 -25.84
C SER A 544 -5.31 -17.78 -26.48
N VAL A 545 -4.98 -18.98 -25.98
CA VAL A 545 -5.50 -20.25 -26.47
C VAL A 545 -7.02 -20.32 -26.26
N VAL A 546 -7.51 -19.82 -25.13
CA VAL A 546 -8.96 -19.72 -24.83
C VAL A 546 -9.66 -18.75 -25.76
N GLY A 547 -9.07 -17.57 -25.98
CA GLY A 547 -9.62 -16.58 -26.89
C GLY A 547 -9.75 -17.10 -28.32
N LEU A 548 -8.72 -17.82 -28.81
CA LEU A 548 -8.76 -18.45 -30.13
C LEU A 548 -9.78 -19.58 -30.19
N ALA A 549 -9.85 -20.45 -29.17
CA ALA A 549 -10.87 -21.51 -29.11
C ALA A 549 -12.29 -20.94 -29.21
N ALA A 550 -12.60 -19.86 -28.47
CA ALA A 550 -13.89 -19.20 -28.52
C ALA A 550 -14.22 -18.61 -29.91
N VAL A 551 -13.22 -18.06 -30.62
CA VAL A 551 -13.39 -17.61 -32.01
C VAL A 551 -13.75 -18.78 -32.92
N LEU A 552 -13.01 -19.89 -32.82
CA LEU A 552 -13.25 -21.09 -33.64
C LEU A 552 -14.64 -21.70 -33.35
N THR A 553 -15.02 -21.83 -32.07
CA THR A 553 -16.34 -22.31 -31.65
C THR A 553 -17.44 -21.40 -32.20
N SER A 554 -17.30 -20.08 -32.05
CA SER A 554 -18.32 -19.12 -32.48
C SER A 554 -18.52 -19.14 -34.01
N ILE A 555 -17.43 -19.15 -34.77
CA ILE A 555 -17.49 -19.24 -36.23
C ILE A 555 -18.09 -20.59 -36.66
N GLY A 556 -17.59 -21.69 -36.09
CA GLY A 556 -18.07 -23.04 -36.41
C GLY A 556 -19.56 -23.22 -36.12
N SER A 557 -20.03 -22.77 -34.97
CA SER A 557 -21.44 -22.87 -34.56
C SER A 557 -22.37 -22.10 -35.50
N VAL A 558 -22.00 -20.85 -35.83
CA VAL A 558 -22.78 -20.04 -36.78
C VAL A 558 -22.77 -20.71 -38.15
N MET A 559 -21.61 -21.12 -38.66
CA MET A 559 -21.51 -21.75 -39.99
C MET A 559 -22.28 -23.07 -40.08
N ALA A 560 -22.30 -23.88 -39.03
CA ALA A 560 -23.08 -25.11 -38.98
C ALA A 560 -24.60 -24.84 -38.99
N SER A 561 -25.02 -23.68 -38.47
CA SER A 561 -26.43 -23.31 -38.33
C SER A 561 -26.94 -22.44 -39.50
N ILE A 562 -26.04 -21.81 -40.27
CA ILE A 562 -26.38 -20.87 -41.34
C ILE A 562 -26.74 -21.64 -42.61
N GLY A 563 -28.04 -21.83 -42.84
CA GLY A 563 -28.59 -22.60 -43.97
C GLY A 563 -29.56 -23.72 -43.57
N GLY A 564 -29.71 -24.02 -42.28
CA GLY A 564 -30.79 -24.86 -41.74
C GLY A 564 -32.04 -24.06 -41.34
N ASP A 565 -33.06 -24.72 -40.78
CA ASP A 565 -34.27 -24.06 -40.27
C ASP A 565 -33.93 -23.01 -39.19
N HIS A 566 -34.39 -21.78 -39.43
CA HIS A 566 -34.36 -20.59 -38.56
C HIS A 566 -33.27 -20.51 -37.45
N ILE A 567 -32.09 -19.95 -37.79
CA ILE A 567 -31.12 -19.47 -36.79
C ILE A 567 -31.69 -18.30 -35.96
N SER A 568 -31.58 -18.36 -34.64
CA SER A 568 -32.12 -17.31 -33.77
C SER A 568 -31.26 -16.05 -33.75
N MET A 569 -31.89 -14.89 -33.57
CA MET A 569 -31.21 -13.60 -33.35
C MET A 569 -30.19 -13.68 -32.20
N LEU A 570 -30.56 -14.37 -31.11
CA LEU A 570 -29.69 -14.54 -29.95
C LEU A 570 -28.40 -15.30 -30.33
N HIS A 571 -28.52 -16.39 -31.08
CA HIS A 571 -27.38 -17.19 -31.54
C HIS A 571 -26.45 -16.37 -32.44
N MET A 572 -27.00 -15.60 -33.38
CA MET A 572 -26.20 -14.71 -34.24
C MET A 572 -25.45 -13.65 -33.44
N VAL A 573 -26.16 -12.87 -32.61
CA VAL A 573 -25.55 -11.78 -31.85
C VAL A 573 -24.45 -12.32 -30.92
N THR A 574 -24.72 -13.42 -30.22
CA THR A 574 -23.77 -13.99 -29.26
C THR A 574 -22.59 -14.68 -29.93
N GLY A 575 -22.79 -15.37 -31.06
CA GLY A 575 -21.69 -15.89 -31.87
C GLY A 575 -20.78 -14.77 -32.41
N TYR A 576 -21.35 -13.67 -32.88
CA TYR A 576 -20.56 -12.51 -33.32
C TYR A 576 -19.76 -11.89 -32.16
N LEU A 577 -20.38 -11.72 -30.99
CA LEU A 577 -19.70 -11.23 -29.78
C LEU A 577 -18.62 -12.20 -29.30
N GLY A 578 -18.81 -13.52 -29.43
CA GLY A 578 -17.80 -14.54 -29.13
C GLY A 578 -16.55 -14.37 -29.99
N VAL A 579 -16.71 -14.11 -31.29
CA VAL A 579 -15.59 -13.78 -32.19
C VAL A 579 -14.89 -12.48 -31.78
N LEU A 580 -15.66 -11.43 -31.48
CA LEU A 580 -15.11 -10.13 -31.10
C LEU A 580 -14.29 -10.21 -29.81
N ILE A 581 -14.89 -10.75 -28.74
CA ILE A 581 -14.27 -10.84 -27.42
C ILE A 581 -13.11 -11.83 -27.44
N GLY A 582 -13.30 -13.01 -28.06
CA GLY A 582 -12.26 -14.03 -28.20
C GLY A 582 -11.07 -13.52 -29.01
N GLY A 583 -11.31 -12.76 -30.08
CA GLY A 583 -10.25 -12.23 -30.93
C GLY A 583 -9.40 -11.14 -30.28
N VAL A 584 -10.04 -10.22 -29.53
CA VAL A 584 -9.31 -9.24 -28.71
C VAL A 584 -8.49 -9.96 -27.63
N THR A 585 -9.05 -11.01 -27.01
CA THR A 585 -8.38 -11.81 -25.98
C THR A 585 -7.16 -12.53 -26.55
N PHE A 586 -7.28 -13.15 -27.73
CA PHE A 586 -6.20 -13.88 -28.39
C PHE A 586 -4.98 -13.01 -28.61
N THR A 587 -5.10 -11.95 -29.41
CA THR A 587 -3.95 -11.12 -29.78
C THR A 587 -3.46 -10.25 -28.63
N GLY A 588 -4.36 -9.73 -27.78
CA GLY A 588 -3.97 -8.99 -26.59
C GLY A 588 -3.10 -9.84 -25.65
N SER A 589 -3.49 -11.09 -25.44
CA SER A 589 -2.77 -12.01 -24.56
C SER A 589 -1.40 -12.42 -25.13
N ILE A 590 -1.30 -12.57 -26.46
CA ILE A 590 0.00 -12.77 -27.15
C ILE A 590 0.92 -11.57 -26.92
N VAL A 591 0.44 -10.35 -27.09
CA VAL A 591 1.26 -9.14 -26.88
C VAL A 591 1.70 -9.03 -25.41
N ALA A 592 0.79 -9.30 -24.46
CA ALA A 592 1.12 -9.33 -23.04
C ALA A 592 2.21 -10.37 -22.72
N PHE A 593 2.09 -11.58 -23.28
CA PHE A 593 3.10 -12.63 -23.17
C PHE A 593 4.45 -12.15 -23.73
N LEU A 594 4.49 -11.61 -24.95
CA LEU A 594 5.73 -11.20 -25.59
C LEU A 594 6.45 -10.08 -24.83
N LYS A 595 5.71 -9.11 -24.27
CA LYS A 595 6.28 -8.04 -23.45
C LYS A 595 6.84 -8.54 -22.13
N LEU A 596 6.12 -9.41 -21.43
CA LEU A 596 6.58 -9.99 -20.16
C LEU A 596 7.76 -10.95 -20.36
N ALA A 597 7.80 -11.67 -21.48
CA ALA A 597 8.90 -12.54 -21.86
C ALA A 597 10.15 -11.77 -22.35
N GLY A 598 10.11 -10.43 -22.41
CA GLY A 598 11.20 -9.61 -22.95
C GLY A 598 11.45 -9.80 -24.46
N ARG A 599 10.51 -10.44 -25.17
CA ARG A 599 10.56 -10.64 -26.63
C ARG A 599 9.98 -9.46 -27.42
N MET A 600 9.33 -8.53 -26.73
CA MET A 600 8.85 -7.25 -27.24
C MET A 600 9.25 -6.15 -26.25
N SER A 601 9.47 -4.92 -26.74
CA SER A 601 9.80 -3.78 -25.90
C SER A 601 8.74 -3.54 -24.81
N SER A 602 9.20 -3.30 -23.58
CA SER A 602 8.33 -2.95 -22.44
C SER A 602 7.79 -1.52 -22.52
N LYS A 603 8.34 -0.68 -23.41
CA LYS A 603 7.84 0.68 -23.62
C LYS A 603 6.50 0.66 -24.38
N PRO A 604 5.54 1.54 -24.01
CA PRO A 604 4.31 1.73 -24.78
C PRO A 604 4.57 2.04 -26.26
N THR A 605 3.99 1.26 -27.17
CA THR A 605 4.00 1.57 -28.61
C THR A 605 2.83 2.50 -28.93
N ILE A 606 3.12 3.79 -29.10
CA ILE A 606 2.08 4.81 -29.32
C ILE A 606 1.96 5.08 -30.83
N LEU A 607 0.83 4.65 -31.41
CA LEU A 607 0.48 4.99 -32.80
C LEU A 607 -0.08 6.43 -32.88
N PRO A 608 0.27 7.21 -33.91
CA PRO A 608 -0.38 8.49 -34.19
C PRO A 608 -1.90 8.30 -34.32
N GLY A 609 -2.70 9.10 -33.62
CA GLY A 609 -4.16 8.98 -33.67
C GLY A 609 -4.74 7.69 -33.08
N ARG A 610 -4.03 6.98 -32.19
CA ARG A 610 -4.44 5.67 -31.62
C ARG A 610 -5.90 5.59 -31.14
N HIS A 611 -6.43 6.66 -30.55
CA HIS A 611 -7.81 6.68 -30.04
C HIS A 611 -8.83 6.66 -31.18
N LEU A 612 -8.54 7.38 -32.27
CA LEU A 612 -9.35 7.37 -33.49
C LEU A 612 -9.28 6.00 -34.18
N ILE A 613 -8.09 5.40 -34.26
CA ILE A 613 -7.90 4.07 -34.86
C ILE A 613 -8.68 3.01 -34.05
N ASN A 614 -8.52 2.98 -32.73
CA ASN A 614 -9.19 2.01 -31.87
C ASN A 614 -10.72 2.23 -31.82
N GLY A 615 -11.17 3.49 -31.81
CA GLY A 615 -12.58 3.85 -31.89
C GLY A 615 -13.18 3.47 -33.25
N GLY A 616 -12.46 3.73 -34.34
CA GLY A 616 -12.85 3.36 -35.70
C GLY A 616 -12.97 1.86 -35.90
N MET A 617 -12.01 1.07 -35.41
CA MET A 617 -12.10 -0.40 -35.44
C MET A 617 -13.32 -0.91 -34.67
N LEU A 618 -13.65 -0.32 -33.51
CA LEU A 618 -14.84 -0.68 -32.76
C LEU A 618 -16.12 -0.31 -33.51
N ALA A 619 -16.19 0.89 -34.08
CA ALA A 619 -17.34 1.36 -34.84
C ALA A 619 -17.56 0.50 -36.10
N LEU A 620 -16.49 0.16 -36.81
CA LEU A 620 -16.54 -0.73 -37.97
C LEU A 620 -17.01 -2.13 -37.57
N ASN A 621 -16.52 -2.66 -36.44
CA ASN A 621 -16.97 -3.96 -35.93
C ASN A 621 -18.48 -3.95 -35.60
N ALA A 622 -18.97 -2.87 -34.97
CA ALA A 622 -20.40 -2.69 -34.70
C ALA A 622 -21.24 -2.60 -35.99
N ALA A 623 -20.74 -1.88 -37.01
CA ALA A 623 -21.40 -1.81 -38.32
C ALA A 623 -21.45 -3.19 -39.00
N THR A 624 -20.35 -3.95 -38.95
CA THR A 624 -20.32 -5.31 -39.49
C THR A 624 -21.20 -6.29 -38.71
N MET A 625 -21.43 -6.07 -37.40
CA MET A 625 -22.41 -6.83 -36.63
C MET A 625 -23.84 -6.53 -37.11
N GLY A 626 -24.15 -5.26 -37.39
CA GLY A 626 -25.44 -4.86 -37.96
C GLY A 626 -25.70 -5.55 -39.30
N ALA A 627 -24.73 -5.50 -40.22
CA ALA A 627 -24.80 -6.20 -41.51
C ALA A 627 -24.91 -7.72 -41.36
N PHE A 628 -24.15 -8.30 -40.44
CA PHE A 628 -24.22 -9.74 -40.13
C PHE A 628 -25.63 -10.14 -39.70
N VAL A 629 -26.21 -9.44 -38.74
CA VAL A 629 -27.52 -9.78 -38.20
C VAL A 629 -28.64 -9.62 -39.23
N THR A 630 -28.55 -8.62 -40.12
CA THR A 630 -29.63 -8.33 -41.09
C THR A 630 -29.48 -9.06 -42.42
N MET A 631 -28.24 -9.35 -42.85
CA MET A 631 -27.95 -9.86 -44.20
C MET A 631 -27.38 -11.29 -44.22
N ALA A 632 -26.89 -11.82 -43.09
CA ALA A 632 -26.36 -13.19 -43.04
C ALA A 632 -27.44 -14.29 -43.06
N PRO A 633 -28.66 -14.12 -42.52
CA PRO A 633 -29.71 -15.13 -42.64
C PRO A 633 -30.03 -15.45 -44.10
N GLY A 634 -29.81 -16.70 -44.52
CA GLY A 634 -30.01 -17.15 -45.91
C GLY A 634 -28.86 -16.85 -46.87
N ALA A 635 -27.77 -16.21 -46.41
CA ALA A 635 -26.58 -15.93 -47.21
C ALA A 635 -25.29 -16.35 -46.48
N PRO A 636 -24.90 -17.64 -46.55
CA PRO A 636 -23.71 -18.17 -45.85
C PRO A 636 -22.40 -17.43 -46.18
N ALA A 637 -22.26 -16.93 -47.42
CA ALA A 637 -21.09 -16.15 -47.82
C ALA A 637 -20.98 -14.81 -47.07
N VAL A 638 -22.11 -14.14 -46.82
CA VAL A 638 -22.16 -12.89 -46.06
C VAL A 638 -21.81 -13.16 -44.59
N ALA A 639 -22.34 -14.26 -44.04
CA ALA A 639 -21.98 -14.69 -42.69
C ALA A 639 -20.47 -14.90 -42.51
N ALA A 640 -19.86 -15.67 -43.41
CA ALA A 640 -18.43 -15.95 -43.39
C ALA A 640 -17.59 -14.66 -43.54
N MET A 641 -18.00 -13.75 -44.43
CA MET A 641 -17.34 -12.47 -44.63
C MET A 641 -17.39 -11.59 -43.36
N CYS A 642 -18.57 -11.43 -42.77
CA CYS A 642 -18.74 -10.59 -41.58
C CYS A 642 -18.02 -11.15 -40.36
N LEU A 643 -18.04 -12.47 -40.15
CA LEU A 643 -17.32 -13.12 -39.04
C LEU A 643 -15.80 -13.05 -39.23
N SER A 644 -15.31 -13.29 -40.45
CA SER A 644 -13.87 -13.16 -40.75
C SER A 644 -13.41 -11.71 -40.61
N GLY A 645 -14.20 -10.75 -41.09
CA GLY A 645 -13.96 -9.32 -40.89
C GLY A 645 -13.94 -8.96 -39.40
N SER A 646 -14.87 -9.49 -38.61
CA SER A 646 -14.88 -9.31 -37.16
C SER A 646 -13.62 -9.85 -36.51
N ALA A 647 -13.18 -11.06 -36.86
CA ALA A 647 -11.98 -11.68 -36.32
C ALA A 647 -10.74 -10.82 -36.62
N ILE A 648 -10.56 -10.38 -37.86
CA ILE A 648 -9.42 -9.53 -38.27
C ILE A 648 -9.42 -8.20 -37.50
N LEU A 649 -10.56 -7.53 -37.42
CA LEU A 649 -10.69 -6.25 -36.69
C LEU A 649 -10.42 -6.44 -35.19
N SER A 650 -10.88 -7.55 -34.61
CA SER A 650 -10.71 -7.87 -33.20
C SER A 650 -9.27 -8.22 -32.88
N PHE A 651 -8.60 -8.96 -33.78
CA PHE A 651 -7.18 -9.30 -33.67
C PHE A 651 -6.34 -8.03 -33.73
N ALA A 652 -6.61 -7.16 -34.70
CA ALA A 652 -5.93 -5.86 -34.82
C ALA A 652 -6.16 -5.02 -33.56
N LYS A 653 -7.40 -4.95 -33.06
CA LYS A 653 -7.75 -4.20 -31.85
C LYS A 653 -7.06 -4.74 -30.60
N GLY A 654 -7.02 -6.05 -30.39
CA GLY A 654 -6.31 -6.66 -29.26
C GLY A 654 -4.82 -6.35 -29.28
N TYR A 655 -4.21 -6.36 -30.47
CA TYR A 655 -2.82 -5.96 -30.67
C TYR A 655 -2.60 -4.47 -30.36
N THR A 656 -3.33 -3.56 -31.02
CA THR A 656 -3.09 -2.11 -30.91
C THR A 656 -3.34 -1.59 -29.49
N THR A 657 -4.36 -2.09 -28.81
CA THR A 657 -4.67 -1.69 -27.43
C THR A 657 -3.61 -2.18 -26.45
N THR A 658 -3.19 -3.45 -26.54
CA THR A 658 -2.21 -4.02 -25.60
C THR A 658 -0.77 -3.55 -25.88
N ALA A 659 -0.43 -3.32 -27.15
CA ALA A 659 0.87 -2.77 -27.55
C ALA A 659 1.08 -1.34 -27.03
N ALA A 660 0.00 -0.58 -26.84
CA ALA A 660 0.04 0.78 -26.29
C ALA A 660 0.21 0.85 -24.76
N ILE A 661 0.23 -0.30 -24.06
CA ILE A 661 0.34 -0.34 -22.58
C ILE A 661 1.79 -0.65 -22.16
N GLY A 662 2.28 0.02 -21.12
CA GLY A 662 3.65 -0.19 -20.62
C GLY A 662 3.80 -1.51 -19.87
N GLY A 663 5.01 -2.08 -19.86
CA GLY A 663 5.31 -3.35 -19.20
C GLY A 663 4.98 -3.38 -17.70
N ALA A 664 5.11 -2.24 -17.02
CA ALA A 664 4.76 -2.11 -15.59
C ALA A 664 3.25 -2.29 -15.32
N ASP A 665 2.40 -1.94 -16.28
CA ASP A 665 0.95 -2.05 -16.16
C ASP A 665 0.40 -3.38 -16.74
N MET A 666 1.29 -4.20 -17.32
CA MET A 666 0.91 -5.44 -18.00
C MET A 666 0.16 -6.46 -17.12
N PRO A 667 0.44 -6.58 -15.80
CA PRO A 667 -0.35 -7.43 -14.92
C PRO A 667 -1.85 -7.06 -14.90
N VAL A 668 -2.21 -5.78 -14.97
CA VAL A 668 -3.61 -5.34 -15.07
C VAL A 668 -4.22 -5.77 -16.42
N VAL A 669 -3.43 -5.73 -17.49
CA VAL A 669 -3.89 -6.17 -18.82
C VAL A 669 -4.20 -7.67 -18.81
N ILE A 670 -3.38 -8.48 -18.15
CA ILE A 670 -3.63 -9.93 -18.00
C ILE A 670 -4.98 -10.18 -17.32
N THR A 671 -5.31 -9.45 -16.26
CA THR A 671 -6.59 -9.64 -15.56
C THR A 671 -7.79 -9.16 -16.36
N VAL A 672 -7.64 -8.10 -17.17
CA VAL A 672 -8.69 -7.64 -18.09
C VAL A 672 -8.93 -8.69 -19.18
N LEU A 673 -7.86 -9.24 -19.77
CA LEU A 673 -7.98 -10.28 -20.80
C LEU A 673 -8.51 -11.61 -20.21
N ASN A 674 -8.20 -11.90 -18.95
CA ASN A 674 -8.84 -13.00 -18.22
C ASN A 674 -10.36 -12.77 -18.04
N ALA A 675 -10.78 -11.53 -17.77
CA ALA A 675 -12.19 -11.19 -17.73
C ALA A 675 -12.85 -11.43 -19.10
N TYR A 676 -12.19 -11.04 -20.18
CA TYR A 676 -12.70 -11.24 -21.54
C TYR A 676 -12.79 -12.72 -21.91
N SER A 677 -11.85 -13.57 -21.49
CA SER A 677 -11.97 -15.02 -21.71
C SER A 677 -13.24 -15.59 -21.05
N GLY A 678 -13.58 -15.13 -19.83
CA GLY A 678 -14.84 -15.46 -19.17
C GLY A 678 -16.07 -14.97 -19.93
N PHE A 679 -16.09 -13.72 -20.39
CA PHE A 679 -17.22 -13.18 -21.16
C PHE A 679 -17.38 -13.82 -22.55
N ALA A 680 -16.30 -14.26 -23.19
CA ALA A 680 -16.37 -15.07 -24.41
C ALA A 680 -17.09 -16.40 -24.13
N LEU A 681 -16.81 -17.02 -22.99
CA LEU A 681 -17.49 -18.23 -22.53
C LEU A 681 -18.98 -18.01 -22.23
N VAL A 682 -19.35 -16.83 -21.70
CA VAL A 682 -20.77 -16.44 -21.54
C VAL A 682 -21.46 -16.34 -22.90
N ALA A 683 -20.81 -15.70 -23.88
CA ALA A 683 -21.34 -15.59 -25.23
C ALA A 683 -21.56 -16.97 -25.86
N GLU A 684 -20.61 -17.89 -25.69
CA GLU A 684 -20.74 -19.28 -26.12
C GLU A 684 -21.87 -20.03 -25.39
N GLY A 685 -22.01 -19.83 -24.09
CA GLY A 685 -23.11 -20.38 -23.31
C GLY A 685 -24.48 -19.89 -23.77
N PHE A 686 -24.61 -18.60 -24.12
CA PHE A 686 -25.86 -18.06 -24.66
C PHE A 686 -26.13 -18.59 -26.07
N MET A 687 -25.10 -18.69 -26.90
CA MET A 687 -25.16 -19.21 -28.26
C MET A 687 -25.65 -20.65 -28.29
N LEU A 688 -25.13 -21.50 -27.40
CA LEU A 688 -25.44 -22.93 -27.33
C LEU A 688 -26.58 -23.27 -26.36
N GLY A 689 -27.14 -22.28 -25.65
CA GLY A 689 -28.14 -22.52 -24.59
C GLY A 689 -27.59 -23.38 -23.44
N ASN A 690 -26.29 -23.29 -23.15
CA ASN A 690 -25.60 -24.12 -22.18
C ASN A 690 -25.38 -23.38 -20.84
N PRO A 691 -26.14 -23.74 -19.77
CA PRO A 691 -26.05 -23.02 -18.50
C PRO A 691 -24.73 -23.23 -17.74
N LEU A 692 -23.97 -24.30 -18.03
CA LEU A 692 -22.64 -24.50 -17.46
C LEU A 692 -21.67 -23.43 -17.97
N LEU A 693 -21.61 -23.25 -19.29
CA LEU A 693 -20.75 -22.25 -19.92
C LEU A 693 -21.12 -20.83 -19.48
N THR A 694 -22.41 -20.54 -19.38
CA THR A 694 -22.88 -19.25 -18.84
C THR A 694 -22.46 -19.03 -17.39
N SER A 695 -22.66 -20.03 -16.52
CA SER A 695 -22.36 -19.90 -15.09
C SER A 695 -20.86 -19.71 -14.86
N VAL A 696 -20.04 -20.55 -15.51
CA VAL A 696 -18.60 -20.51 -15.31
C VAL A 696 -17.95 -19.32 -16.04
N GLY A 697 -18.45 -18.99 -17.24
CA GLY A 697 -18.04 -17.78 -17.94
C GLY A 697 -18.30 -16.52 -17.12
N SER A 698 -19.48 -16.43 -16.48
CA SER A 698 -19.82 -15.30 -15.63
C SER A 698 -18.93 -15.22 -14.40
N LEU A 699 -18.70 -16.37 -13.74
CA LEU A 699 -17.80 -16.51 -12.61
C LEU A 699 -16.40 -15.96 -12.94
N ILE A 700 -15.83 -16.35 -14.09
CA ILE A 700 -14.49 -15.94 -14.53
C ILE A 700 -14.47 -14.47 -14.99
N GLY A 701 -15.48 -14.05 -15.76
CA GLY A 701 -15.54 -12.69 -16.33
C GLY A 701 -15.66 -11.61 -15.26
N VAL A 702 -16.57 -11.82 -14.30
CA VAL A 702 -16.75 -10.90 -13.17
C VAL A 702 -15.54 -10.95 -12.24
N SER A 703 -14.99 -12.16 -11.99
CA SER A 703 -13.76 -12.34 -11.21
C SER A 703 -12.59 -11.52 -11.77
N GLY A 704 -12.30 -11.67 -13.07
CA GLY A 704 -11.21 -10.96 -13.73
C GLY A 704 -11.40 -9.43 -13.71
N SER A 705 -12.65 -8.97 -13.83
CA SER A 705 -12.98 -7.55 -13.79
C SER A 705 -12.71 -6.94 -12.40
N ILE A 706 -13.05 -7.65 -11.32
CA ILE A 706 -12.79 -7.22 -9.95
C ILE A 706 -11.31 -7.26 -9.64
N LEU A 707 -10.61 -8.32 -10.06
CA LEU A 707 -9.18 -8.41 -9.86
C LEU A 707 -8.45 -7.26 -10.57
N SER A 708 -8.88 -6.91 -11.78
CA SER A 708 -8.38 -5.74 -12.50
C SER A 708 -8.61 -4.44 -11.72
N TYR A 709 -9.79 -4.26 -11.13
CA TYR A 709 -10.09 -3.11 -10.26
C TYR A 709 -9.19 -3.07 -9.01
N ILE A 710 -9.01 -4.20 -8.32
CA ILE A 710 -8.17 -4.30 -7.12
C ILE A 710 -6.73 -3.92 -7.47
N MET A 711 -6.20 -4.42 -8.59
CA MET A 711 -4.84 -4.10 -9.04
C MET A 711 -4.69 -2.63 -9.44
N CYS A 712 -5.66 -2.06 -10.16
CA CYS A 712 -5.69 -0.63 -10.47
C CYS A 712 -5.68 0.24 -9.21
N LYS A 713 -6.51 -0.11 -8.22
CA LYS A 713 -6.58 0.60 -6.93
C LYS A 713 -5.24 0.51 -6.16
N ALA A 714 -4.62 -0.67 -6.15
CA ALA A 714 -3.31 -0.87 -5.52
C ALA A 714 -2.19 -0.05 -6.20
N MET A 715 -2.30 0.20 -7.50
CA MET A 715 -1.37 1.04 -8.27
C MET A 715 -1.73 2.54 -8.24
N ASN A 716 -2.79 2.93 -7.51
CA ASN A 716 -3.34 4.29 -7.49
C ASN A 716 -3.60 4.85 -8.91
N ARG A 717 -4.13 4.01 -9.82
CA ARG A 717 -4.48 4.39 -11.19
C ARG A 717 -5.86 3.88 -11.54
N SER A 718 -6.63 4.65 -12.29
CA SER A 718 -7.90 4.17 -12.84
C SER A 718 -7.65 3.16 -13.98
N LEU A 719 -8.61 2.26 -14.19
CA LEU A 719 -8.57 1.30 -15.30
C LEU A 719 -8.48 2.01 -16.67
N THR A 720 -9.16 3.16 -16.80
CA THR A 720 -9.09 4.00 -18.01
C THR A 720 -7.69 4.56 -18.25
N ASN A 721 -7.00 5.00 -17.20
CA ASN A 721 -5.63 5.49 -17.29
C ASN A 721 -4.62 4.39 -17.61
N VAL A 722 -4.89 3.15 -17.19
CA VAL A 722 -4.05 1.99 -17.53
C VAL A 722 -4.25 1.56 -18.99
N LEU A 723 -5.50 1.36 -19.42
CA LEU A 723 -5.80 0.80 -20.74
C LEU A 723 -5.61 1.79 -21.89
N PHE A 724 -5.90 3.07 -21.66
CA PHE A 724 -5.91 4.08 -22.73
C PHE A 724 -4.83 5.14 -22.59
N GLY A 725 -4.16 5.23 -21.44
CA GLY A 725 -3.05 6.16 -21.19
C GLY A 725 -3.44 7.62 -21.38
N GLY A 726 -3.91 8.30 -20.33
CA GLY A 726 -4.04 9.77 -20.32
C GLY A 726 -5.32 10.35 -20.95
N ILE A 727 -6.43 9.61 -20.97
CA ILE A 727 -7.76 10.22 -21.23
C ILE A 727 -8.20 11.09 -20.04
N SER A 728 -7.71 10.77 -18.83
CA SER A 728 -7.84 11.62 -17.65
C SER A 728 -6.50 12.31 -17.40
N ALA A 729 -6.52 13.60 -17.06
CA ALA A 729 -5.31 14.33 -16.68
C ALA A 729 -4.56 13.54 -15.59
N ALA A 730 -3.27 13.28 -15.80
CA ALA A 730 -2.42 12.81 -14.72
C ALA A 730 -2.50 13.87 -13.61
N PRO A 731 -2.59 13.48 -12.32
CA PRO A 731 -2.43 14.46 -11.24
C PRO A 731 -1.14 15.22 -11.53
N ALA A 732 -1.22 16.56 -11.51
CA ALA A 732 -0.10 17.43 -11.86
C ALA A 732 1.14 16.94 -11.11
N ARG A 733 2.15 16.48 -11.86
CA ARG A 733 3.47 16.24 -11.28
C ARG A 733 3.98 17.62 -10.89
N THR A 734 3.85 17.97 -9.62
CA THR A 734 4.69 18.98 -9.02
C THR A 734 6.12 18.50 -9.18
N ASP A 735 6.85 19.11 -10.13
CA ASP A 735 8.28 18.89 -10.30
C ASP A 735 8.98 19.39 -9.03
N TYR A 736 9.07 18.53 -8.03
CA TYR A 736 9.93 18.75 -6.89
C TYR A 736 11.37 18.78 -7.40
N LYS A 737 12.04 19.92 -7.24
CA LYS A 737 13.49 19.95 -7.37
C LYS A 737 14.06 19.03 -6.30
N LEU A 738 14.90 18.07 -6.71
CA LEU A 738 15.67 17.25 -5.79
C LEU A 738 16.59 18.19 -4.99
N GLU A 739 16.34 18.30 -3.68
CA GLU A 739 17.20 19.01 -2.74
C GLU A 739 18.05 17.98 -1.96
N GLY A 740 19.34 18.27 -1.80
CA GLY A 740 20.30 17.42 -1.08
C GLY A 740 21.33 16.71 -1.97
N GLU A 741 22.28 16.04 -1.33
CA GLU A 741 23.34 15.26 -1.99
C GLU A 741 23.06 13.76 -1.84
N LEU A 742 23.43 12.97 -2.86
CA LEU A 742 23.26 11.52 -2.84
C LEU A 742 24.35 10.88 -1.97
N THR A 743 23.95 10.33 -0.82
CA THR A 743 24.87 9.56 0.03
C THR A 743 25.09 8.16 -0.56
N THR A 744 26.28 7.90 -1.07
CA THR A 744 26.71 6.55 -1.47
C THR A 744 27.25 5.77 -0.27
N THR A 745 27.21 4.44 -0.35
CA THR A 745 27.70 3.55 0.72
C THR A 745 28.32 2.29 0.08
N THR A 746 29.08 1.53 0.85
CA THR A 746 29.71 0.27 0.41
C THR A 746 28.99 -0.95 0.97
N VAL A 747 29.26 -2.14 0.39
CA VAL A 747 28.68 -3.41 0.88
C VAL A 747 29.04 -3.66 2.35
N ASP A 748 30.29 -3.36 2.74
CA ASP A 748 30.78 -3.58 4.11
C ASP A 748 30.11 -2.65 5.13
N GLU A 749 29.86 -1.39 4.76
CA GLU A 749 29.12 -0.45 5.60
C GLU A 749 27.67 -0.88 5.79
N VAL A 750 27.01 -1.36 4.72
CA VAL A 750 25.64 -1.88 4.80
C VAL A 750 25.59 -3.12 5.69
N ALA A 751 26.54 -4.05 5.55
CA ALA A 751 26.63 -5.23 6.40
C ALA A 751 26.79 -4.86 7.88
N THR A 752 27.66 -3.89 8.18
CA THR A 752 27.86 -3.39 9.55
C THR A 752 26.59 -2.77 10.10
N LYS A 753 25.92 -1.89 9.33
CA LYS A 753 24.64 -1.29 9.73
C LYS A 753 23.53 -2.32 9.96
N LEU A 754 23.50 -3.39 9.16
CA LEU A 754 22.54 -4.48 9.35
C LEU A 754 22.84 -5.31 10.61
N LEU A 755 24.11 -5.46 11.00
CA LEU A 755 24.50 -6.13 12.26
C LEU A 755 24.16 -5.30 13.50
N GLU A 756 24.22 -3.97 13.39
CA GLU A 756 23.87 -3.03 14.46
C GLU A 756 22.36 -2.78 14.57
N ALA A 757 21.58 -3.15 13.56
CA ALA A 757 20.15 -2.93 13.53
C ALA A 757 19.38 -3.96 14.39
N GLU A 758 18.52 -3.49 15.29
CA GLU A 758 17.62 -4.35 16.07
C GLU A 758 16.45 -4.91 15.24
N SER A 759 16.07 -4.21 14.15
CA SER A 759 14.95 -4.57 13.29
C SER A 759 15.21 -4.15 11.85
N VAL A 760 14.93 -5.07 10.91
CA VAL A 760 15.14 -4.86 9.48
C VAL A 760 13.83 -5.14 8.72
N ILE A 761 13.43 -4.20 7.87
CA ILE A 761 12.31 -4.36 6.94
C ILE A 761 12.88 -4.40 5.52
N ILE A 762 12.67 -5.52 4.82
CA ILE A 762 13.10 -5.68 3.43
C ILE A 762 11.94 -5.34 2.49
N VAL A 763 12.06 -4.23 1.76
CA VAL A 763 11.08 -3.81 0.75
C VAL A 763 11.56 -4.29 -0.62
N VAL A 764 10.89 -5.31 -1.14
CA VAL A 764 11.28 -5.95 -2.40
C VAL A 764 10.53 -5.36 -3.59
N GLY A 765 11.24 -5.16 -4.70
CA GLY A 765 10.68 -4.74 -5.97
C GLY A 765 10.86 -5.79 -7.07
N TYR A 766 10.29 -5.54 -8.24
CA TYR A 766 10.43 -6.43 -9.40
C TYR A 766 11.89 -6.66 -9.83
N GLY A 767 12.76 -5.67 -9.60
CA GLY A 767 14.20 -5.77 -9.89
C GLY A 767 14.89 -6.95 -9.18
N MET A 768 14.49 -7.27 -7.95
CA MET A 768 15.01 -8.43 -7.21
C MET A 768 14.67 -9.74 -7.94
N ALA A 769 13.43 -9.89 -8.39
CA ALA A 769 12.97 -11.09 -9.09
C ALA A 769 13.66 -11.27 -10.45
N VAL A 770 13.85 -10.18 -11.20
CA VAL A 770 14.57 -10.20 -12.49
C VAL A 770 16.04 -10.58 -12.31
N ALA A 771 16.69 -10.07 -11.26
CA ALA A 771 18.06 -10.41 -10.91
C ALA A 771 18.21 -11.81 -10.28
N LYS A 772 17.08 -12.50 -10.00
CA LYS A 772 17.04 -13.77 -9.24
C LYS A 772 17.69 -13.66 -7.85
N ALA A 773 17.69 -12.47 -7.27
CA ALA A 773 18.37 -12.18 -6.01
C ALA A 773 17.62 -12.72 -4.77
N GLN A 774 16.37 -13.20 -4.91
CA GLN A 774 15.58 -13.75 -3.82
C GLN A 774 16.13 -15.05 -3.19
N TYR A 775 17.13 -15.67 -3.82
CA TYR A 775 17.77 -16.90 -3.33
C TYR A 775 19.10 -16.64 -2.63
N ALA A 776 19.66 -15.44 -2.81
CA ALA A 776 20.82 -14.97 -2.06
C ALA A 776 20.36 -14.57 -0.67
#